data_AF-A0A0C3D3U6-F1
#
_entry.id   AF-A0A0C3D3U6-F1
#
_cell.length_a   1.000
_cell.length_b   1.000
_cell.length_c   1.000
_cell.angle_alpha   90.00
_cell.angle_beta   90.00
_cell.angle_gamma   90.00
#
_symmetry.space_group_name_H-M   'P 1'
#
loop_
_entity.id
_entity.type
_entity.pdbx_description
1 polymer ?
#
loop_
_entity_poly.entity_id
_entity_poly.type
_entity_poly.pdbx_seq_one_letter_code
_entity_poly.pdbx_strand_id
1 'polypeptide(L)'
;LTPATTKQPRTAFTFQMLDEFIRDNVECGTSAMNFYSKLQRNTSNAFPHLVPVSHHFQDRYREMLRVSQIWRPLKLMKWQGFHEGSPDPGFRKLVLFCPACPQPGVNISTDEDINLSDWKFSRSIVMDGNFKAKHMKPKNPNEELWLMDGSGYMVTSGMYKQYLANSPNPIERSDCSNHWAVNQANAQRNQLAATGIGGCACARHGCFIPHSMVDFQKGEQQVNMDYALVHAVRHGTDPRQLVITFYDINYQYSKHMTRRLKANNFISLPDGLQIQPGIGLWHVHGHKAECFSQYAPNFIPGASRVNGEIMETLWSSLNVISPSARGMATPHRQELLDFQMNDSNFLKMVRMHKWTWNNNMKASACSHEETNAFASQIMNPKAMDIFEVQLTKAPTTKSVEIDLISRQEEYHCPHGLVTWIAKALKLEEAQFVFALDSRRAHSTMTETYLLSMVRCRERLQSHINGLMEYAEKYLGDTLGDMLQDAGKVPDQQDDWVDTDNPFMVPIPDGVELVVLPLPSYLGKHHFYKLGVGGLVDQELQLQQGQANDTLHELQLALADKAVIFRKDVRHATNYNRNTRAWAKIATTEAIVQRHARIYRRCHMQMLALGAGPDILGRYQQLRDIDLRVSTAIADPNARGHWDDTLAWFWTMDVPRDTAINDWMSEFYRVHWLRTKALCDRWEEEVQLLTCETEWSQRFFSTRVDFWSGRSAEAAATGSARMACYSTRQCHMYQQLQSLC
;
A
#
# COMPACT_ATOMS: atom_id res chain seq x y z
N LEU A 1 -14.25 -48.74 -1.19
CA LEU A 1 -15.09 -48.20 -0.10
C LEU A 1 -14.21 -48.06 1.14
N THR A 2 -14.40 -47.03 1.96
CA THR A 2 -13.74 -46.87 3.26
C THR A 2 -14.72 -47.23 4.38
N PRO A 3 -14.43 -48.23 5.21
CA PRO A 3 -15.34 -48.62 6.29
C PRO A 3 -15.30 -47.60 7.44
N ALA A 4 -16.46 -47.38 8.09
CA ALA A 4 -16.56 -46.52 9.28
C ALA A 4 -15.91 -47.13 10.54
N THR A 5 -15.75 -48.45 10.56
CA THR A 5 -15.13 -49.23 11.63
C THR A 5 -14.25 -50.33 11.01
N THR A 6 -13.08 -50.57 11.59
CA THR A 6 -12.12 -51.56 11.05
C THR A 6 -12.39 -52.98 11.53
N LYS A 7 -12.90 -53.17 12.76
CA LYS A 7 -13.11 -54.50 13.35
C LYS A 7 -14.36 -55.23 12.84
N GLN A 8 -15.48 -54.51 12.70
CA GLN A 8 -16.75 -55.06 12.25
C GLN A 8 -17.48 -54.01 11.39
N PRO A 9 -17.15 -53.90 10.09
CA PRO A 9 -17.68 -52.88 9.21
C PRO A 9 -19.16 -53.13 8.90
N ARG A 10 -20.05 -52.23 9.33
CA ARG A 10 -21.48 -52.22 8.98
C ARG A 10 -21.89 -51.03 8.10
N THR A 11 -20.99 -50.07 7.92
CA THR A 11 -21.20 -48.87 7.11
C THR A 11 -19.89 -48.54 6.41
N ALA A 12 -19.96 -48.19 5.13
CA ALA A 12 -18.80 -47.79 4.35
C ALA A 12 -19.17 -46.67 3.39
N PHE A 13 -18.20 -45.81 3.09
CA PHE A 13 -18.37 -44.66 2.21
C PHE A 13 -17.56 -44.85 0.93
N THR A 14 -18.02 -44.30 -0.19
CA THR A 14 -17.29 -44.35 -1.46
C THR A 14 -16.12 -43.37 -1.43
N PHE A 15 -15.02 -43.70 -2.11
CA PHE A 15 -13.89 -42.77 -2.24
C PHE A 15 -14.32 -41.50 -2.99
N GLN A 16 -15.22 -41.64 -3.97
CA GLN A 16 -15.79 -40.52 -4.71
C GLN A 16 -16.49 -39.53 -3.78
N MET A 17 -17.38 -39.98 -2.90
CA MET A 17 -18.07 -39.10 -1.97
C MET A 17 -17.11 -38.40 -1.00
N LEU A 18 -16.08 -39.10 -0.53
CA LEU A 18 -15.07 -38.51 0.36
C LEU A 18 -14.21 -37.45 -0.36
N ASP A 19 -13.86 -37.70 -1.63
CA ASP A 19 -13.15 -36.75 -2.47
C ASP A 19 -14.02 -35.53 -2.82
N GLU A 20 -15.31 -35.74 -3.11
CA GLU A 20 -16.30 -34.67 -3.30
C GLU A 20 -16.45 -33.82 -2.02
N PHE A 21 -16.55 -34.44 -0.84
CA PHE A 21 -16.60 -33.71 0.41
C PHE A 21 -15.35 -32.87 0.66
N ILE A 22 -14.15 -33.44 0.44
CA ILE A 22 -12.90 -32.70 0.58
C ILE A 22 -12.89 -31.50 -0.37
N ARG A 23 -13.28 -31.67 -1.63
CA ARG A 23 -13.35 -30.57 -2.62
C ARG A 23 -14.33 -29.48 -2.19
N ASP A 24 -15.56 -29.84 -1.82
CA ASP A 24 -16.56 -28.89 -1.31
C ASP A 24 -16.08 -28.17 -0.03
N ASN A 25 -15.23 -28.82 0.76
CA ASN A 25 -14.68 -28.28 2.01
C ASN A 25 -13.54 -27.28 1.79
N VAL A 26 -12.62 -27.53 0.85
CA VAL A 26 -11.50 -26.60 0.56
C VAL A 26 -11.90 -25.47 -0.39
N GLU A 27 -12.75 -25.74 -1.37
CA GLU A 27 -13.15 -24.73 -2.38
C GLU A 27 -14.27 -23.82 -1.86
N CYS A 28 -15.30 -24.42 -1.25
CA CYS A 28 -16.53 -23.70 -0.87
C CYS A 28 -16.64 -23.46 0.64
N GLY A 29 -15.71 -23.98 1.45
CA GLY A 29 -15.82 -23.93 2.92
C GLY A 29 -17.00 -24.71 3.48
N THR A 30 -17.52 -25.69 2.73
CA THR A 30 -18.72 -26.44 3.11
C THR A 30 -18.48 -27.21 4.40
N SER A 31 -19.33 -26.99 5.40
CA SER A 31 -19.30 -27.75 6.65
C SER A 31 -19.73 -29.20 6.40
N ALA A 32 -19.25 -30.13 7.23
CA ALA A 32 -19.68 -31.52 7.13
C ALA A 32 -21.20 -31.67 7.23
N MET A 33 -21.85 -30.88 8.09
CA MET A 33 -23.31 -30.90 8.24
C MET A 33 -24.01 -30.47 6.95
N ASN A 34 -23.57 -29.37 6.32
CA ASN A 34 -24.16 -28.89 5.08
C ASN A 34 -23.96 -29.90 3.94
N PHE A 35 -22.78 -30.52 3.85
CA PHE A 35 -22.53 -31.58 2.87
C PHE A 35 -23.44 -32.79 3.13
N TYR A 36 -23.61 -33.21 4.38
CA TYR A 36 -24.49 -34.32 4.72
C TYR A 36 -25.96 -34.01 4.39
N SER A 37 -26.43 -32.80 4.66
CA SER A 37 -27.77 -32.35 4.24
C SER A 37 -27.93 -32.32 2.72
N LYS A 38 -26.87 -31.94 1.98
CA LYS A 38 -26.83 -32.04 0.51
C LYS A 38 -27.00 -33.49 0.05
N LEU A 39 -26.33 -34.46 0.68
CA LEU A 39 -26.51 -35.89 0.36
C LEU A 39 -27.93 -36.38 0.63
N GLN A 40 -28.53 -35.98 1.75
CA GLN A 40 -29.92 -36.33 2.09
C GLN A 40 -30.88 -35.83 1.02
N ARG A 41 -30.74 -34.57 0.59
CA ARG A 41 -31.57 -33.98 -0.47
C ARG A 41 -31.35 -34.61 -1.84
N ASN A 42 -30.10 -34.97 -2.16
CA ASN A 42 -29.80 -35.68 -3.40
C ASN A 42 -30.42 -37.09 -3.43
N THR A 43 -30.57 -37.73 -2.27
CA THR A 43 -31.20 -39.05 -2.13
C THR A 43 -32.73 -38.94 -2.12
N SER A 44 -33.28 -37.98 -1.38
CA SER A 44 -34.71 -37.68 -1.33
C SER A 44 -34.91 -36.18 -1.11
N ASN A 45 -35.25 -35.46 -2.17
CA ASN A 45 -35.49 -34.02 -2.07
C ASN A 45 -36.82 -33.71 -1.37
N ALA A 46 -37.83 -34.57 -1.50
CA ALA A 46 -39.13 -34.40 -0.88
C ALA A 46 -39.10 -34.65 0.64
N PHE A 47 -38.31 -35.63 1.09
CA PHE A 47 -38.25 -36.04 2.50
C PHE A 47 -36.81 -36.31 2.97
N PRO A 48 -35.92 -35.29 2.98
CA PRO A 48 -34.51 -35.48 3.33
C PRO A 48 -34.31 -35.93 4.79
N HIS A 49 -35.22 -35.56 5.69
CA HIS A 49 -35.20 -35.97 7.09
C HIS A 49 -35.53 -37.45 7.30
N LEU A 50 -36.15 -38.11 6.32
CA LEU A 50 -36.40 -39.56 6.32
C LEU A 50 -35.24 -40.37 5.74
N VAL A 51 -34.19 -39.70 5.25
CA VAL A 51 -32.92 -40.34 4.89
C VAL A 51 -32.11 -40.41 6.18
N PRO A 52 -32.03 -41.59 6.84
CA PRO A 52 -31.75 -42.89 6.23
C PRO A 52 -33.01 -43.77 6.06
N VAL A 53 -33.15 -44.42 4.91
CA VAL A 53 -34.39 -45.06 4.37
C VAL A 53 -34.92 -46.28 5.18
N SER A 54 -34.64 -46.41 6.48
CA SER A 54 -35.25 -47.46 7.30
C SER A 54 -35.41 -47.06 8.76
N HIS A 55 -36.51 -47.52 9.38
CA HIS A 55 -36.81 -47.44 10.82
C HIS A 55 -35.71 -48.00 11.74
N HIS A 56 -34.69 -48.68 11.18
CA HIS A 56 -33.54 -49.25 11.91
C HIS A 56 -32.21 -48.55 11.61
N PHE A 57 -32.12 -47.69 10.59
CA PHE A 57 -30.87 -47.01 10.24
C PHE A 57 -30.85 -45.60 10.84
N GLN A 58 -30.03 -45.44 11.88
CA GLN A 58 -29.69 -44.16 12.50
C GLN A 58 -28.94 -43.22 11.54
N ASP A 59 -29.08 -41.92 11.79
CA ASP A 59 -28.28 -40.85 11.18
C ASP A 59 -26.78 -41.22 11.13
N ARG A 60 -26.23 -41.32 9.91
CA ARG A 60 -24.84 -41.73 9.61
C ARG A 60 -23.85 -40.56 9.56
N TYR A 61 -24.27 -39.37 10.00
CA TYR A 61 -23.42 -38.18 10.04
C TYR A 61 -22.13 -38.38 10.84
N ARG A 62 -22.20 -39.06 11.99
CA ARG A 62 -21.03 -39.31 12.86
C ARG A 62 -20.02 -40.23 12.20
N GLU A 63 -20.49 -41.27 11.52
CA GLU A 63 -19.67 -42.19 10.75
C GLU A 63 -19.00 -41.49 9.57
N MET A 64 -19.74 -40.60 8.88
CA MET A 64 -19.18 -39.78 7.81
C MET A 64 -18.08 -38.85 8.35
N LEU A 65 -18.34 -38.15 9.46
CA LEU A 65 -17.35 -37.29 10.12
C LEU A 65 -16.06 -38.06 10.43
N ARG A 66 -16.18 -39.23 11.07
CA ARG A 66 -15.03 -40.08 11.41
C ARG A 66 -14.22 -40.48 10.19
N VAL A 67 -14.90 -40.97 9.15
CA VAL A 67 -14.22 -41.44 7.92
C VAL A 67 -13.59 -40.26 7.18
N SER A 68 -14.25 -39.10 7.15
CA SER A 68 -13.69 -37.90 6.53
C SER A 68 -12.48 -37.34 7.28
N GLN A 69 -12.44 -37.47 8.60
CA GLN A 69 -11.27 -37.14 9.41
C GLN A 69 -10.09 -38.05 9.03
N ILE A 70 -10.31 -39.37 8.98
CA ILE A 70 -9.26 -40.36 8.60
C ILE A 70 -8.81 -40.16 7.15
N TRP A 71 -9.73 -39.80 6.25
CA TRP A 71 -9.44 -39.65 4.83
C TRP A 71 -8.42 -38.54 4.54
N ARG A 72 -8.43 -37.44 5.30
CA ARG A 72 -7.54 -36.29 5.09
C ARG A 72 -6.04 -36.65 5.28
N PRO A 73 -5.60 -37.18 6.44
CA PRO A 73 -4.22 -37.64 6.60
C PRO A 73 -3.81 -38.71 5.59
N LEU A 74 -4.70 -39.65 5.24
CA LEU A 74 -4.41 -40.67 4.22
C LEU A 74 -4.11 -40.03 2.84
N LYS A 75 -4.82 -38.96 2.47
CA LYS A 75 -4.53 -38.20 1.25
C LYS A 75 -3.18 -37.51 1.33
N LEU A 76 -2.86 -36.84 2.45
CA LEU A 76 -1.55 -36.20 2.65
C LEU A 76 -0.40 -37.22 2.58
N MET A 77 -0.52 -38.34 3.28
CA MET A 77 0.44 -39.46 3.22
C MET A 77 0.64 -39.94 1.78
N LYS A 78 -0.45 -40.21 1.07
CA LYS A 78 -0.40 -40.61 -0.34
C LYS A 78 0.27 -39.56 -1.22
N TRP A 79 -0.03 -38.28 -1.04
CA TRP A 79 0.54 -37.17 -1.82
C TRP A 79 2.03 -36.91 -1.53
N GLN A 80 2.56 -37.42 -0.42
CA GLN A 80 4.01 -37.46 -0.15
C GLN A 80 4.62 -38.86 -0.36
N GLY A 81 3.80 -39.79 -0.86
CA GLY A 81 4.14 -41.16 -1.27
C GLY A 81 4.42 -42.14 -0.13
N PHE A 82 3.97 -41.81 1.08
CA PHE A 82 3.88 -42.80 2.16
C PHE A 82 2.85 -43.88 1.79
N HIS A 83 3.18 -45.12 2.12
CA HIS A 83 2.39 -46.32 1.85
C HIS A 83 2.52 -47.32 3.01
N GLU A 84 1.81 -48.45 2.91
CA GLU A 84 1.86 -49.50 3.93
C GLU A 84 3.30 -49.98 4.17
N GLY A 85 3.74 -49.99 5.43
CA GLY A 85 5.12 -50.31 5.80
C GLY A 85 6.11 -49.15 5.76
N SER A 86 5.70 -47.96 5.27
CA SER A 86 6.53 -46.76 5.42
C SER A 86 6.72 -46.41 6.90
N PRO A 87 7.90 -45.88 7.29
CA PRO A 87 8.09 -45.37 8.63
C PRO A 87 7.15 -44.20 8.89
N ASP A 88 6.93 -43.89 10.18
CA ASP A 88 6.19 -42.70 10.57
C ASP A 88 6.79 -41.47 9.86
N PRO A 89 5.97 -40.65 9.18
CA PRO A 89 6.45 -39.47 8.43
C PRO A 89 7.33 -38.54 9.26
N GLY A 90 7.17 -38.51 10.58
CA GLY A 90 7.90 -37.62 11.46
C GLY A 90 7.49 -36.16 11.25
N PHE A 91 8.29 -35.24 11.81
CA PHE A 91 7.97 -33.81 11.82
C PHE A 91 8.07 -33.20 10.42
N ARG A 92 7.08 -32.35 10.05
CA ARG A 92 7.08 -31.49 8.84
C ARG A 92 7.06 -32.19 7.47
N LYS A 93 6.91 -33.50 7.40
CA LYS A 93 7.07 -34.24 6.12
C LYS A 93 5.78 -34.49 5.33
N LEU A 94 4.61 -34.15 5.87
CA LEU A 94 3.32 -34.45 5.21
C LEU A 94 2.76 -33.31 4.36
N VAL A 95 3.38 -32.13 4.37
CA VAL A 95 2.84 -30.92 3.74
C VAL A 95 3.85 -30.27 2.78
N LEU A 96 3.33 -29.49 1.84
CA LEU A 96 4.15 -28.78 0.85
C LEU A 96 4.69 -27.46 1.40
N PHE A 97 5.88 -27.08 0.97
CA PHE A 97 6.41 -25.72 1.15
C PHE A 97 6.58 -25.03 -0.22
N CYS A 98 6.98 -23.75 -0.20
CA CYS A 98 7.08 -22.91 -1.38
C CYS A 98 8.15 -23.41 -2.36
N PRO A 99 7.85 -23.63 -3.66
CA PRO A 99 8.84 -24.05 -4.65
C PRO A 99 9.82 -22.93 -5.02
N ALA A 100 9.41 -21.67 -4.88
CA ALA A 100 10.17 -20.49 -5.25
C ALA A 100 11.01 -19.91 -4.09
N CYS A 101 10.87 -20.40 -2.87
CA CYS A 101 11.76 -19.98 -1.78
C CYS A 101 13.13 -20.63 -1.93
N PRO A 102 14.23 -19.92 -1.63
CA PRO A 102 15.58 -20.47 -1.66
C PRO A 102 15.75 -21.55 -0.58
N GLN A 103 15.93 -22.80 -0.99
CA GLN A 103 16.09 -23.97 -0.12
C GLN A 103 17.36 -24.76 -0.51
N PRO A 104 18.47 -24.55 0.22
CA PRO A 104 19.69 -25.32 0.07
C PRO A 104 19.44 -26.83 0.15
N GLY A 105 19.93 -27.58 -0.83
CA GLY A 105 19.74 -29.05 -0.93
C GLY A 105 18.38 -29.49 -1.47
N VAL A 106 17.49 -28.56 -1.83
CA VAL A 106 16.19 -28.87 -2.48
C VAL A 106 16.13 -28.23 -3.87
N ASN A 107 16.25 -26.92 -3.97
CA ASN A 107 16.20 -26.18 -5.23
C ASN A 107 17.41 -25.26 -5.44
N ILE A 108 18.30 -25.19 -4.46
CA ILE A 108 19.62 -24.59 -4.56
C ILE A 108 20.66 -25.70 -4.43
N SER A 109 21.62 -25.70 -5.35
CA SER A 109 22.74 -26.66 -5.31
C SER A 109 23.56 -26.49 -4.03
N THR A 110 24.18 -27.56 -3.57
CA THR A 110 25.09 -27.52 -2.42
C THR A 110 26.55 -27.29 -2.83
N ASP A 111 26.79 -26.96 -4.09
CA ASP A 111 28.14 -26.71 -4.62
C ASP A 111 28.82 -25.54 -3.89
N GLU A 112 30.14 -25.65 -3.69
CA GLU A 112 30.93 -24.70 -2.89
C GLU A 112 30.96 -23.28 -3.48
N ASP A 113 30.66 -23.12 -4.77
CA ASP A 113 30.68 -21.84 -5.49
C ASP A 113 29.47 -20.94 -5.17
N ILE A 114 28.44 -21.45 -4.48
CA ILE A 114 27.23 -20.66 -4.16
C ILE A 114 27.43 -19.90 -2.85
N ASN A 115 27.49 -18.57 -2.95
CA ASN A 115 27.50 -17.70 -1.79
C ASN A 115 26.10 -17.51 -1.19
N LEU A 116 25.69 -18.36 -0.25
CA LEU A 116 24.40 -18.27 0.43
C LEU A 116 24.18 -17.00 1.27
N SER A 117 25.23 -16.21 1.54
CA SER A 117 25.08 -14.92 2.21
C SER A 117 24.66 -13.79 1.28
N ASP A 118 24.61 -14.03 -0.04
CA ASP A 118 24.06 -13.08 -1.00
C ASP A 118 22.57 -12.83 -0.69
N TRP A 119 22.15 -11.58 -0.81
CA TRP A 119 20.80 -11.13 -0.53
C TRP A 119 19.74 -11.90 -1.33
N LYS A 120 20.08 -12.40 -2.53
CA LYS A 120 19.16 -13.20 -3.37
C LYS A 120 18.69 -14.45 -2.64
N PHE A 121 19.55 -15.08 -1.85
CA PHE A 121 19.22 -16.29 -1.11
C PHE A 121 18.54 -16.00 0.23
N SER A 122 18.18 -14.75 0.52
CA SER A 122 17.51 -14.39 1.76
C SER A 122 16.15 -15.07 1.91
N ARG A 123 15.78 -15.37 3.16
CA ARG A 123 14.48 -15.96 3.52
C ARG A 123 13.55 -14.91 4.09
N SER A 124 12.54 -14.53 3.31
CA SER A 124 11.51 -13.57 3.73
C SER A 124 10.34 -14.28 4.43
N ILE A 125 10.19 -14.06 5.73
CA ILE A 125 9.19 -14.67 6.61
C ILE A 125 8.24 -13.58 7.11
N VAL A 126 6.93 -13.76 6.93
CA VAL A 126 5.90 -12.93 7.57
C VAL A 126 5.36 -13.64 8.80
N MET A 127 5.02 -12.88 9.85
CA MET A 127 4.47 -13.35 11.11
C MET A 127 3.22 -12.54 11.45
N ASP A 128 2.12 -13.21 11.79
CA ASP A 128 0.89 -12.54 12.26
C ASP A 128 -0.01 -13.53 13.07
N GLY A 129 -0.96 -12.98 13.83
CA GLY A 129 -1.96 -13.65 14.62
C GLY A 129 -3.41 -13.49 14.12
N ASN A 130 -4.12 -14.61 13.97
CA ASN A 130 -5.53 -14.68 13.63
C ASN A 130 -6.44 -15.00 14.83
N PHE A 131 -7.21 -14.00 15.27
CA PHE A 131 -8.15 -14.09 16.41
C PHE A 131 -9.56 -14.61 16.06
N LYS A 132 -9.84 -14.89 14.78
CA LYS A 132 -11.12 -15.49 14.35
C LYS A 132 -11.09 -17.02 14.46
N ALA A 133 -9.91 -17.65 14.37
CA ALA A 133 -9.69 -19.10 14.46
C ALA A 133 -9.75 -19.66 15.90
N LYS A 134 -10.84 -19.36 16.62
CA LYS A 134 -11.05 -19.76 18.03
C LYS A 134 -11.31 -21.25 18.17
N HIS A 135 -10.94 -21.82 19.32
CA HIS A 135 -11.19 -23.22 19.66
C HIS A 135 -11.89 -23.34 21.02
N MET A 136 -12.97 -24.12 21.08
CA MET A 136 -13.66 -24.40 22.35
C MET A 136 -12.93 -25.50 23.13
N LYS A 137 -13.09 -25.51 24.46
CA LYS A 137 -12.56 -26.62 25.26
C LYS A 137 -13.25 -27.93 24.86
N PRO A 138 -12.48 -29.01 24.60
CA PRO A 138 -13.07 -30.30 24.29
C PRO A 138 -13.81 -30.84 25.51
N LYS A 139 -14.90 -31.60 25.26
CA LYS A 139 -15.71 -32.19 26.33
C LYS A 139 -14.93 -33.26 27.12
N ASN A 140 -14.18 -34.11 26.40
CA ASN A 140 -13.40 -35.22 26.94
C ASN A 140 -11.94 -35.12 26.45
N PRO A 141 -11.08 -34.27 27.05
CA PRO A 141 -9.70 -34.06 26.59
C PRO A 141 -8.83 -35.33 26.64
N ASN A 142 -9.11 -36.25 27.57
CA ASN A 142 -8.32 -37.47 27.77
C ASN A 142 -8.59 -38.57 26.72
N GLU A 143 -9.63 -38.42 25.90
CA GLU A 143 -10.04 -39.39 24.88
C GLU A 143 -9.72 -38.90 23.45
N GLU A 144 -9.02 -37.78 23.32
CA GLU A 144 -8.66 -37.22 22.01
C GLU A 144 -7.58 -38.08 21.32
N LEU A 145 -7.80 -38.41 20.05
CA LEU A 145 -6.90 -39.23 19.24
C LEU A 145 -6.25 -38.37 18.16
N TRP A 146 -4.92 -38.44 18.07
CA TRP A 146 -4.11 -37.73 17.08
C TRP A 146 -3.81 -38.64 15.89
N LEU A 147 -4.08 -38.17 14.67
CA LEU A 147 -3.69 -38.88 13.44
C LEU A 147 -2.42 -38.31 12.81
N MET A 148 -2.08 -37.04 13.07
CA MET A 148 -0.88 -36.36 12.54
C MET A 148 -0.43 -35.18 13.40
N ASP A 149 0.08 -35.43 14.62
CA ASP A 149 0.57 -34.37 15.51
C ASP A 149 1.95 -33.83 15.08
N GLY A 150 1.99 -32.58 14.57
CA GLY A 150 3.23 -31.92 14.16
C GLY A 150 3.82 -32.38 12.82
N SER A 151 3.11 -33.21 12.06
CA SER A 151 3.55 -33.59 10.71
C SER A 151 3.15 -32.57 9.63
N GLY A 152 2.29 -31.61 9.97
CA GLY A 152 1.77 -30.55 9.09
C GLY A 152 2.37 -29.16 9.34
N TYR A 153 1.51 -28.13 9.30
CA TYR A 153 1.85 -26.73 9.57
C TYR A 153 1.74 -26.38 11.05
N MET A 154 0.73 -26.93 11.71
CA MET A 154 0.53 -26.81 13.15
C MET A 154 1.63 -27.57 13.90
N VAL A 155 2.12 -26.96 14.97
CA VAL A 155 3.21 -27.51 15.79
C VAL A 155 2.75 -28.72 16.61
N THR A 156 3.69 -29.57 17.01
CA THR A 156 3.41 -30.69 17.92
C THR A 156 2.83 -30.22 19.24
N SER A 157 1.64 -30.72 19.59
CA SER A 157 0.88 -30.27 20.76
C SER A 157 1.63 -30.50 22.07
N GLY A 158 2.26 -31.69 22.23
CA GLY A 158 2.99 -32.06 23.44
C GLY A 158 4.19 -31.15 23.73
N MET A 159 5.09 -31.00 22.75
CA MET A 159 6.29 -30.16 22.89
C MET A 159 5.94 -28.70 23.10
N TYR A 160 4.92 -28.19 22.38
CA TYR A 160 4.50 -26.81 22.52
C TYR A 160 3.90 -26.51 23.90
N LYS A 161 3.07 -27.41 24.45
CA LYS A 161 2.54 -27.28 25.82
C LYS A 161 3.65 -27.28 26.87
N GLN A 162 4.65 -28.15 26.71
CA GLN A 162 5.81 -28.19 27.61
C GLN A 162 6.61 -26.89 27.53
N TYR A 163 6.86 -26.38 26.33
CA TYR A 163 7.51 -25.10 26.12
C TYR A 163 6.77 -23.95 26.81
N LEU A 164 5.45 -23.85 26.61
CA LEU A 164 4.63 -22.79 27.21
C LEU A 164 4.59 -22.87 28.74
N ALA A 165 4.54 -24.08 29.31
CA ALA A 165 4.50 -24.27 30.76
C ALA A 165 5.80 -23.83 31.45
N ASN A 166 6.92 -23.85 30.74
CA ASN A 166 8.25 -23.61 31.29
C ASN A 166 8.91 -22.32 30.78
N SER A 167 8.23 -21.56 29.93
CA SER A 167 8.78 -20.32 29.35
C SER A 167 8.10 -19.10 30.01
N PRO A 168 8.89 -18.16 30.57
CA PRO A 168 8.31 -16.94 31.14
C PRO A 168 7.73 -16.06 30.03
N ASN A 169 6.58 -15.44 30.30
CA ASN A 169 5.93 -14.50 29.39
C ASN A 169 5.75 -13.13 30.07
N PRO A 170 6.81 -12.31 30.16
CA PRO A 170 6.72 -10.97 30.75
C PRO A 170 5.85 -10.06 29.87
N ILE A 171 4.97 -9.29 30.50
CA ILE A 171 4.20 -8.26 29.80
C ILE A 171 5.13 -7.06 29.56
N GLU A 172 5.52 -6.88 28.31
CA GLU A 172 6.33 -5.73 27.88
C GLU A 172 5.43 -4.66 27.28
N ARG A 173 5.51 -3.44 27.81
CA ARG A 173 4.80 -2.28 27.24
C ARG A 173 5.60 -1.72 26.07
N SER A 174 4.91 -1.38 24.99
CA SER A 174 5.54 -0.76 23.82
C SER A 174 5.77 0.73 24.05
N ASP A 175 6.98 1.21 23.80
CA ASP A 175 7.28 2.65 23.71
C ASP A 175 6.97 3.25 22.33
N CYS A 176 6.55 2.40 21.38
CA CYS A 176 5.99 2.82 20.09
C CYS A 176 4.49 3.08 20.28
N SER A 177 3.95 4.05 19.53
CA SER A 177 2.55 4.54 19.55
C SER A 177 1.50 3.52 20.02
N ASN A 178 0.48 4.00 20.75
CA ASN A 178 -0.63 3.23 21.34
C ASN A 178 -1.26 2.23 20.36
N HIS A 179 -0.64 1.07 20.20
CA HIS A 179 -1.17 -0.03 19.42
C HIS A 179 -2.34 -0.63 20.21
N TRP A 180 -3.54 -0.36 19.74
CA TRP A 180 -4.77 -0.99 20.22
C TRP A 180 -4.70 -2.53 20.17
N ALA A 181 -3.85 -3.09 19.29
CA ALA A 181 -3.61 -4.52 19.16
C ALA A 181 -3.07 -5.18 20.46
N VAL A 182 -2.17 -4.50 21.18
CA VAL A 182 -1.60 -5.03 22.43
C VAL A 182 -2.61 -4.97 23.58
N ASN A 183 -3.47 -3.96 23.60
CA ASN A 183 -4.38 -3.70 24.72
C ASN A 183 -5.64 -4.57 24.70
N GLN A 184 -6.10 -5.05 23.55
CA GLN A 184 -7.32 -5.87 23.43
C GLN A 184 -7.07 -7.39 23.54
N ALA A 185 -5.82 -7.84 23.41
CA ALA A 185 -5.43 -9.26 23.39
C ALA A 185 -5.67 -10.01 24.73
N ASN A 186 -5.90 -9.29 25.84
CA ASN A 186 -5.97 -9.86 27.19
C ASN A 186 -7.37 -10.09 27.76
N ALA A 187 -8.45 -9.87 26.99
CA ALA A 187 -9.81 -10.13 27.47
C ALA A 187 -10.02 -11.63 27.74
N GLN A 188 -10.13 -12.01 29.02
CA GLN A 188 -10.42 -13.39 29.43
C GLN A 188 -11.72 -13.88 28.80
N ARG A 189 -11.65 -14.97 28.03
CA ARG A 189 -12.81 -15.71 27.52
C ARG A 189 -12.80 -17.10 28.15
N ASN A 190 -13.51 -17.25 29.27
CA ASN A 190 -13.42 -18.41 30.19
C ASN A 190 -13.75 -19.80 29.57
N GLN A 191 -14.22 -19.85 28.32
CA GLN A 191 -14.69 -21.07 27.65
C GLN A 191 -13.86 -21.52 26.43
N LEU A 192 -12.77 -20.81 26.08
CA LEU A 192 -11.93 -21.18 24.92
C LEU A 192 -10.69 -21.99 25.36
N ALA A 193 -10.31 -22.98 24.55
CA ALA A 193 -9.02 -23.65 24.63
C ALA A 193 -7.94 -22.87 23.87
N ALA A 194 -8.33 -22.22 22.75
CA ALA A 194 -7.47 -21.29 22.03
C ALA A 194 -8.27 -20.03 21.65
N THR A 195 -7.68 -18.85 21.89
CA THR A 195 -8.28 -17.55 21.54
C THR A 195 -8.08 -17.16 20.07
N GLY A 196 -7.19 -17.87 19.38
CA GLY A 196 -6.78 -17.66 17.99
C GLY A 196 -5.62 -18.58 17.65
N ILE A 197 -5.05 -18.38 16.47
CA ILE A 197 -3.80 -19.01 16.02
C ILE A 197 -2.82 -17.95 15.56
N GLY A 198 -1.53 -18.20 15.62
CA GLY A 198 -0.51 -17.38 14.98
C GLY A 198 0.47 -18.25 14.22
N GLY A 199 1.27 -17.64 13.35
CA GLY A 199 2.36 -18.38 12.75
C GLY A 199 3.08 -17.65 11.65
N CYS A 200 3.77 -18.43 10.81
CA CYS A 200 4.68 -17.91 9.81
C CYS A 200 4.37 -18.40 8.39
N ALA A 201 4.56 -17.52 7.41
CA ALA A 201 4.49 -17.84 5.99
C ALA A 201 5.62 -17.17 5.21
N CYS A 202 5.84 -17.61 3.97
CA CYS A 202 6.68 -16.89 3.02
C CYS A 202 6.04 -15.53 2.69
N ALA A 203 6.77 -14.45 2.95
CA ALA A 203 6.28 -13.08 2.73
C ALA A 203 6.04 -12.73 1.24
N ARG A 204 6.72 -13.42 0.32
CA ARG A 204 6.67 -13.16 -1.12
C ARG A 204 5.54 -13.93 -1.82
N HIS A 205 5.51 -15.24 -1.60
CA HIS A 205 4.61 -16.16 -2.31
C HIS A 205 3.33 -16.51 -1.53
N GLY A 206 3.32 -16.26 -0.22
CA GLY A 206 2.18 -16.56 0.64
C GLY A 206 1.96 -18.06 0.82
N CYS A 207 3.05 -18.82 0.99
CA CYS A 207 2.98 -20.22 1.38
C CYS A 207 3.25 -20.35 2.89
N PHE A 208 2.35 -21.02 3.61
CA PHE A 208 2.55 -21.35 5.02
C PHE A 208 3.83 -22.17 5.22
N ILE A 209 4.56 -21.92 6.30
CA ILE A 209 5.78 -22.66 6.61
C ILE A 209 5.41 -23.89 7.47
N PRO A 210 5.91 -25.10 7.15
CA PRO A 210 5.64 -26.31 7.93
C PRO A 210 6.11 -26.23 9.38
N HIS A 211 5.25 -26.69 10.30
CA HIS A 211 5.45 -26.70 11.74
C HIS A 211 5.79 -25.32 12.34
N SER A 212 5.15 -24.26 11.86
CA SER A 212 5.29 -22.91 12.40
C SER A 212 3.95 -22.22 12.68
N MET A 213 2.89 -23.00 12.90
CA MET A 213 1.57 -22.52 13.28
C MET A 213 1.25 -22.94 14.71
N VAL A 214 0.83 -21.99 15.55
CA VAL A 214 0.67 -22.14 17.00
C VAL A 214 -0.70 -21.70 17.46
N ASP A 215 -1.26 -22.37 18.47
CA ASP A 215 -2.47 -21.91 19.15
C ASP A 215 -2.13 -20.84 20.20
N PHE A 216 -3.00 -19.85 20.32
CA PHE A 216 -2.94 -18.79 21.35
C PHE A 216 -3.75 -19.18 22.59
N GLN A 217 -3.11 -19.27 23.74
CA GLN A 217 -3.78 -19.64 25.00
C GLN A 217 -4.53 -18.46 25.61
N LYS A 218 -3.95 -17.26 25.52
CA LYS A 218 -4.53 -16.02 26.05
C LYS A 218 -4.06 -14.82 25.21
N GLY A 219 -4.72 -14.66 24.06
CA GLY A 219 -4.28 -13.69 23.06
C GLY A 219 -2.93 -14.09 22.45
N GLU A 220 -2.44 -13.23 21.56
CA GLU A 220 -1.10 -13.37 21.01
C GLU A 220 -0.06 -12.94 22.04
N GLN A 221 0.88 -13.83 22.32
CA GLN A 221 1.99 -13.58 23.23
C GLN A 221 3.30 -13.78 22.47
N GLN A 222 4.32 -13.01 22.82
CA GLN A 222 5.64 -13.12 22.17
C GLN A 222 6.21 -14.54 22.27
N VAL A 223 5.96 -15.24 23.38
CA VAL A 223 6.35 -16.65 23.58
C VAL A 223 5.75 -17.57 22.51
N ASN A 224 4.51 -17.32 22.05
CA ASN A 224 3.89 -18.07 20.97
C ASN A 224 4.63 -17.84 19.65
N MET A 225 4.92 -16.57 19.36
CA MET A 225 5.57 -16.16 18.10
C MET A 225 7.05 -16.52 18.04
N ASP A 226 7.76 -16.54 19.17
CA ASP A 226 9.13 -17.06 19.29
C ASP A 226 9.21 -18.52 18.84
N TYR A 227 8.25 -19.35 19.29
CA TYR A 227 8.18 -20.76 18.90
C TYR A 227 7.90 -20.90 17.40
N ALA A 228 6.92 -20.15 16.87
CA ALA A 228 6.60 -20.16 15.45
C ALA A 228 7.82 -19.76 14.59
N LEU A 229 8.49 -18.65 14.93
CA LEU A 229 9.64 -18.13 14.18
C LEU A 229 10.82 -19.10 14.20
N VAL A 230 11.21 -19.64 15.37
CA VAL A 230 12.34 -20.57 15.45
C VAL A 230 12.08 -21.81 14.60
N HIS A 231 10.86 -22.35 14.66
CA HIS A 231 10.53 -23.49 13.83
C HIS A 231 10.46 -23.14 12.34
N ALA A 232 9.99 -21.94 11.97
CA ALA A 232 9.97 -21.46 10.59
C ALA A 232 11.39 -21.33 10.01
N VAL A 233 12.30 -20.72 10.77
CA VAL A 233 13.72 -20.60 10.40
C VAL A 233 14.36 -21.97 10.24
N ARG A 234 14.14 -22.89 11.18
CA ARG A 234 14.69 -24.26 11.10
C ARG A 234 14.13 -25.07 9.92
N HIS A 235 13.11 -24.59 9.20
CA HIS A 235 12.58 -25.25 8.02
C HIS A 235 13.36 -24.85 6.75
N GLY A 236 14.48 -25.55 6.52
CA GLY A 236 15.25 -25.46 5.27
C GLY A 236 15.96 -24.12 5.09
N THR A 237 16.32 -23.41 6.16
CA THR A 237 17.22 -22.25 6.14
C THR A 237 18.61 -22.70 6.57
N ASP A 238 19.63 -22.34 5.80
CA ASP A 238 21.04 -22.49 6.16
C ASP A 238 21.49 -21.29 7.03
N PRO A 239 22.32 -21.49 8.07
CA PRO A 239 22.80 -20.40 8.94
C PRO A 239 23.50 -19.25 8.20
N ARG A 240 24.03 -19.49 7.00
CA ARG A 240 24.68 -18.47 6.15
C ARG A 240 23.69 -17.53 5.47
N GLN A 241 22.41 -17.92 5.34
CA GLN A 241 21.39 -17.10 4.72
C GLN A 241 20.93 -15.98 5.65
N LEU A 242 20.60 -14.82 5.08
CA LEU A 242 19.89 -13.76 5.79
C LEU A 242 18.40 -14.10 5.90
N VAL A 243 17.80 -13.91 7.07
CA VAL A 243 16.34 -14.01 7.26
C VAL A 243 15.77 -12.61 7.42
N ILE A 244 14.82 -12.24 6.57
CA ILE A 244 14.07 -10.98 6.69
C ILE A 244 12.71 -11.30 7.30
N THR A 245 12.41 -10.74 8.47
CA THR A 245 11.11 -10.98 9.13
C THR A 245 10.19 -9.78 8.98
N PHE A 246 8.92 -10.00 8.66
CA PHE A 246 7.87 -8.99 8.68
C PHE A 246 6.90 -9.30 9.81
N TYR A 247 6.78 -8.39 10.77
CA TYR A 247 5.88 -8.53 11.90
C TYR A 247 5.49 -7.14 12.40
N ASP A 248 4.21 -6.92 12.69
CA ASP A 248 3.70 -5.60 13.06
C ASP A 248 4.45 -4.98 14.22
N ILE A 249 4.75 -5.78 15.25
CA ILE A 249 5.42 -5.28 16.44
C ILE A 249 6.95 -5.45 16.39
N ASN A 250 7.56 -5.62 15.20
CA ASN A 250 9.00 -5.88 15.09
C ASN A 250 9.88 -4.81 15.75
N TYR A 251 9.43 -3.56 15.82
CA TYR A 251 10.11 -2.51 16.60
C TYR A 251 10.35 -2.90 18.06
N GLN A 252 9.38 -3.56 18.71
CA GLN A 252 9.51 -4.04 20.09
C GLN A 252 10.06 -5.47 20.12
N TYR A 253 9.48 -6.35 19.30
CA TYR A 253 9.75 -7.77 19.32
C TYR A 253 11.23 -8.08 19.10
N SER A 254 11.86 -7.45 18.09
CA SER A 254 13.26 -7.70 17.71
C SER A 254 14.27 -7.31 18.80
N LYS A 255 13.99 -6.25 19.59
CA LYS A 255 14.89 -5.76 20.65
C LYS A 255 15.11 -6.78 21.76
N HIS A 256 14.07 -7.55 22.09
CA HIS A 256 14.10 -8.50 23.20
C HIS A 256 14.18 -9.95 22.73
N MET A 257 13.97 -10.23 21.43
CA MET A 257 14.00 -11.56 20.84
C MET A 257 15.28 -12.32 21.20
N THR A 258 16.46 -11.77 20.92
CA THR A 258 17.74 -12.45 21.20
C THR A 258 17.89 -12.79 22.68
N ARG A 259 17.44 -11.90 23.58
CA ARG A 259 17.46 -12.14 25.02
C ARG A 259 16.51 -13.26 25.42
N ARG A 260 15.27 -13.26 24.90
CA ARG A 260 14.27 -14.29 25.18
C ARG A 260 14.73 -15.66 24.70
N LEU A 261 15.27 -15.74 23.49
CA LEU A 261 15.76 -16.99 22.90
C LEU A 261 17.00 -17.54 23.62
N LYS A 262 17.97 -16.69 23.99
CA LYS A 262 19.14 -17.13 24.77
C LYS A 262 18.80 -17.62 26.18
N ALA A 263 17.73 -17.10 26.77
CA ALA A 263 17.25 -17.53 28.08
C ALA A 263 16.37 -18.80 28.01
N ASN A 264 16.05 -19.30 26.81
CA ASN A 264 15.15 -20.42 26.61
C ASN A 264 15.93 -21.73 26.34
N ASN A 265 15.56 -22.81 27.03
CA ASN A 265 16.21 -24.12 26.88
C ASN A 265 15.52 -25.04 25.86
N PHE A 266 14.34 -24.68 25.35
CA PHE A 266 13.55 -25.50 24.43
C PHE A 266 13.74 -25.13 22.97
N ILE A 267 13.99 -23.84 22.68
CA ILE A 267 14.13 -23.31 21.32
C ILE A 267 15.41 -22.49 21.19
N SER A 268 16.07 -22.61 20.04
CA SER A 268 17.26 -21.82 19.70
C SER A 268 17.34 -21.60 18.19
N LEU A 269 17.87 -20.43 17.80
CA LEU A 269 18.23 -20.19 16.39
C LEU A 269 19.59 -20.83 16.09
N PRO A 270 19.86 -21.18 14.83
CA PRO A 270 21.19 -21.61 14.41
C PRO A 270 22.25 -20.53 14.71
N ASP A 271 23.44 -20.95 15.12
CA ASP A 271 24.54 -20.04 15.40
C ASP A 271 24.97 -19.29 14.14
N GLY A 272 25.21 -17.98 14.27
CA GLY A 272 25.64 -17.11 13.17
C GLY A 272 24.52 -16.60 12.25
N LEU A 273 23.28 -17.09 12.40
CA LEU A 273 22.15 -16.64 11.59
C LEU A 273 21.83 -15.17 11.81
N GLN A 274 21.72 -14.41 10.72
CA GLN A 274 21.32 -13.01 10.75
C GLN A 274 19.81 -12.86 10.51
N ILE A 275 19.16 -12.05 11.34
CA ILE A 275 17.74 -11.70 11.19
C ILE A 275 17.63 -10.19 11.01
N GLN A 276 17.14 -9.77 9.85
CA GLN A 276 16.77 -8.39 9.55
C GLN A 276 15.27 -8.18 9.83
N PRO A 277 14.90 -7.40 10.85
CA PRO A 277 13.50 -7.12 11.13
C PRO A 277 12.96 -6.05 10.16
N GLY A 278 11.71 -6.24 9.74
CA GLY A 278 10.90 -5.32 8.97
C GLY A 278 9.45 -5.29 9.48
N ILE A 279 8.71 -4.27 9.11
CA ILE A 279 7.28 -4.12 9.45
C ILE A 279 6.54 -4.01 8.12
N GLY A 280 5.39 -4.67 8.01
CA GLY A 280 4.55 -4.59 6.82
C GLY A 280 4.27 -3.13 6.44
N LEU A 281 4.23 -2.85 5.14
CA LEU A 281 4.15 -1.48 4.63
C LEU A 281 2.87 -0.77 5.10
N TRP A 282 1.76 -1.50 5.32
CA TRP A 282 0.53 -0.89 5.83
C TRP A 282 0.59 -0.61 7.33
N HIS A 283 1.25 -1.49 8.08
CA HIS A 283 1.38 -1.38 9.53
C HIS A 283 2.43 -0.37 9.97
N VAL A 284 3.55 -0.24 9.25
CA VAL A 284 4.66 0.67 9.62
C VAL A 284 4.21 2.13 9.72
N HIS A 285 3.18 2.52 8.96
CA HIS A 285 2.59 3.86 9.00
C HIS A 285 1.86 4.17 10.32
N GLY A 286 1.41 3.14 11.06
CA GLY A 286 0.85 3.28 12.40
C GLY A 286 1.89 3.44 13.51
N HIS A 287 3.17 3.26 13.19
CA HIS A 287 4.27 3.41 14.12
C HIS A 287 4.76 4.85 14.20
N LYS A 288 5.65 5.13 15.16
CA LYS A 288 6.40 6.40 15.20
C LYS A 288 7.26 6.58 13.95
N ALA A 289 7.56 7.82 13.60
CA ALA A 289 8.17 8.18 12.33
C ALA A 289 9.52 7.49 12.06
N GLU A 290 10.31 7.19 13.10
CA GLU A 290 11.60 6.52 12.97
C GLU A 290 11.46 5.06 12.52
N CYS A 291 10.32 4.42 12.80
CA CYS A 291 10.10 3.04 12.37
C CYS A 291 9.96 2.92 10.86
N PHE A 292 9.50 3.96 10.17
CA PHE A 292 9.33 3.93 8.73
C PHE A 292 10.65 3.75 7.99
N SER A 293 11.64 4.59 8.27
CA SER A 293 12.95 4.48 7.60
C SER A 293 13.76 3.26 8.06
N GLN A 294 13.49 2.73 9.25
CA GLN A 294 14.24 1.58 9.80
C GLN A 294 13.67 0.22 9.42
N TYR A 295 12.34 0.09 9.32
CA TYR A 295 11.67 -1.21 9.19
C TYR A 295 10.79 -1.33 7.95
N ALA A 296 10.50 -0.24 7.21
CA ALA A 296 9.67 -0.39 6.02
C ALA A 296 10.42 -1.21 4.95
N PRO A 297 9.74 -2.13 4.24
CA PRO A 297 10.39 -3.04 3.30
C PRO A 297 11.15 -2.31 2.19
N ASN A 298 10.66 -1.13 1.80
CA ASN A 298 11.27 -0.29 0.76
C ASN A 298 12.71 0.11 1.07
N PHE A 299 13.10 0.21 2.35
CA PHE A 299 14.44 0.62 2.76
C PHE A 299 15.32 -0.55 3.19
N ILE A 300 14.83 -1.79 3.14
CA ILE A 300 15.60 -2.97 3.54
C ILE A 300 16.27 -3.56 2.28
N PRO A 301 17.61 -3.49 2.16
CA PRO A 301 18.33 -4.13 1.06
C PRO A 301 18.08 -5.64 1.03
N GLY A 302 17.86 -6.18 -0.15
CA GLY A 302 17.55 -7.59 -0.35
C GLY A 302 16.11 -8.00 -0.05
N ALA A 303 15.24 -7.07 0.39
CA ALA A 303 13.82 -7.37 0.55
C ALA A 303 13.07 -7.39 -0.79
N SER A 304 13.63 -6.78 -1.83
CA SER A 304 13.00 -6.59 -3.14
C SER A 304 11.60 -5.96 -3.02
N ARG A 305 10.67 -6.23 -3.94
CA ARG A 305 9.29 -5.70 -3.86
C ARG A 305 8.39 -6.62 -3.03
N VAL A 306 8.37 -6.38 -1.72
CA VAL A 306 7.49 -7.08 -0.77
C VAL A 306 6.71 -6.09 0.11
N ASN A 307 5.43 -6.35 0.34
CA ASN A 307 4.61 -5.50 1.21
C ASN A 307 4.62 -5.95 2.68
N GLY A 308 4.91 -7.23 2.96
CA GLY A 308 4.88 -7.80 4.30
C GLY A 308 3.49 -8.06 4.89
N GLU A 309 2.43 -8.00 4.07
CA GLU A 309 1.00 -8.07 4.48
C GLU A 309 0.26 -9.30 3.93
N ILE A 310 1.03 -10.30 3.50
CA ILE A 310 0.46 -11.46 2.80
C ILE A 310 -0.32 -12.39 3.74
N MET A 311 -0.04 -12.33 5.04
CA MET A 311 -0.60 -13.23 6.04
C MET A 311 -2.11 -13.00 6.23
N GLU A 312 -2.56 -11.75 6.12
CA GLU A 312 -3.91 -11.25 6.25
C GLU A 312 -4.79 -11.81 5.13
N THR A 313 -4.21 -11.92 3.93
CA THR A 313 -4.85 -12.55 2.78
C THR A 313 -5.04 -14.05 3.03
N LEU A 314 -4.03 -14.72 3.61
CA LEU A 314 -4.11 -16.13 3.97
C LEU A 314 -5.15 -16.38 5.08
N TRP A 315 -5.23 -15.49 6.07
CA TRP A 315 -6.26 -15.52 7.10
C TRP A 315 -7.64 -15.34 6.53
N SER A 316 -7.85 -14.43 5.59
CA SER A 316 -9.16 -14.25 4.96
C SER A 316 -9.68 -15.56 4.39
N SER A 317 -8.85 -16.32 3.67
CA SER A 317 -9.21 -17.64 3.15
C SER A 317 -9.45 -18.66 4.26
N LEU A 318 -8.57 -18.74 5.26
CA LEU A 318 -8.69 -19.71 6.36
C LEU A 318 -9.87 -19.40 7.30
N ASN A 319 -10.32 -18.16 7.35
CA ASN A 319 -11.44 -17.74 8.19
C ASN A 319 -12.78 -18.31 7.72
N VAL A 320 -12.89 -18.74 6.47
CA VAL A 320 -14.08 -19.42 5.95
C VAL A 320 -14.35 -20.71 6.72
N ILE A 321 -13.30 -21.49 7.04
CA ILE A 321 -13.46 -22.77 7.74
C ILE A 321 -13.46 -22.65 9.27
N SER A 322 -12.95 -21.53 9.80
CA SER A 322 -12.77 -21.29 11.24
C SER A 322 -14.03 -21.52 12.09
N PRO A 323 -15.25 -21.10 11.68
CA PRO A 323 -16.48 -21.40 12.42
C PRO A 323 -16.76 -22.90 12.56
N SER A 324 -16.49 -23.68 11.52
CA SER A 324 -16.69 -25.13 11.55
C SER A 324 -15.64 -25.84 12.41
N ALA A 325 -14.41 -25.32 12.42
CA ALA A 325 -13.30 -25.84 13.20
C ALA A 325 -13.45 -25.60 14.72
N ARG A 326 -14.17 -24.54 15.10
CA ARG A 326 -14.29 -24.06 16.49
C ARG A 326 -14.79 -25.10 17.49
N GLY A 327 -15.69 -25.98 17.07
CA GLY A 327 -16.31 -27.00 17.93
C GLY A 327 -15.78 -28.42 17.71
N MET A 328 -14.75 -28.59 16.88
CA MET A 328 -14.14 -29.89 16.66
C MET A 328 -13.33 -30.35 17.87
N ALA A 329 -12.96 -31.63 17.93
CA ALA A 329 -11.91 -32.07 18.85
C ALA A 329 -10.58 -31.40 18.47
N THR A 330 -9.67 -31.21 19.43
CA THR A 330 -8.39 -30.52 19.23
C THR A 330 -7.57 -31.14 18.10
N PRO A 331 -7.37 -32.48 18.02
CA PRO A 331 -6.62 -33.08 16.92
C PRO A 331 -7.32 -32.91 15.57
N HIS A 332 -8.65 -33.11 15.53
CA HIS A 332 -9.42 -32.96 14.30
C HIS A 332 -9.36 -31.53 13.76
N ARG A 333 -9.41 -30.51 14.64
CA ARG A 333 -9.20 -29.11 14.26
C ARG A 333 -7.81 -28.91 13.65
N GLN A 334 -6.77 -29.44 14.28
CA GLN A 334 -5.40 -29.32 13.79
C GLN A 334 -5.25 -29.95 12.40
N GLU A 335 -5.74 -31.18 12.22
CA GLU A 335 -5.75 -31.92 10.96
C GLU A 335 -6.51 -31.19 9.85
N LEU A 336 -7.64 -30.56 10.18
CA LEU A 336 -8.41 -29.76 9.22
C LEU A 336 -7.64 -28.51 8.79
N LEU A 337 -7.06 -27.77 9.74
CA LEU A 337 -6.28 -26.56 9.45
C LEU A 337 -5.04 -26.90 8.61
N ASP A 338 -4.33 -27.97 8.96
CA ASP A 338 -3.18 -28.45 8.20
C ASP A 338 -3.56 -28.79 6.76
N PHE A 339 -4.70 -29.45 6.56
CA PHE A 339 -5.19 -29.79 5.23
C PHE A 339 -5.56 -28.55 4.40
N GLN A 340 -6.21 -27.56 5.02
CA GLN A 340 -6.62 -26.30 4.38
C GLN A 340 -5.40 -25.45 3.98
N MET A 341 -4.40 -25.37 4.86
CA MET A 341 -3.12 -24.71 4.55
C MET A 341 -2.37 -25.46 3.46
N ASN A 342 -2.43 -26.80 3.42
CA ASN A 342 -1.80 -27.58 2.37
C ASN A 342 -2.44 -27.35 1.00
N ASP A 343 -3.77 -27.29 0.94
CA ASP A 343 -4.46 -26.96 -0.29
C ASP A 343 -4.13 -25.54 -0.77
N SER A 344 -4.06 -24.58 0.16
CA SER A 344 -3.58 -23.22 -0.13
C SER A 344 -2.18 -23.22 -0.77
N ASN A 345 -1.20 -23.87 -0.12
CA ASN A 345 0.17 -24.00 -0.64
C ASN A 345 0.21 -24.73 -1.99
N PHE A 346 -0.60 -25.78 -2.17
CA PHE A 346 -0.71 -26.50 -3.45
C PHE A 346 -1.23 -25.60 -4.57
N LEU A 347 -2.28 -24.82 -4.33
CA LEU A 347 -2.82 -23.88 -5.32
C LEU A 347 -1.82 -22.76 -5.65
N LYS A 348 -1.04 -22.29 -4.68
CA LYS A 348 0.08 -21.35 -4.92
C LYS A 348 1.14 -21.97 -5.82
N MET A 349 1.53 -23.21 -5.54
CA MET A 349 2.50 -23.96 -6.35
C MET A 349 2.02 -24.15 -7.79
N VAL A 350 0.76 -24.55 -8.00
CA VAL A 350 0.18 -24.72 -9.35
C VAL A 350 0.16 -23.40 -10.13
N ARG A 351 -0.04 -22.26 -9.45
CA ARG A 351 -0.10 -20.93 -10.06
C ARG A 351 1.24 -20.20 -10.08
N MET A 352 2.34 -20.85 -9.71
CA MET A 352 3.64 -20.20 -9.53
C MET A 352 4.13 -19.53 -10.83
N HIS A 353 4.01 -20.22 -11.97
CA HIS A 353 4.33 -19.66 -13.29
C HIS A 353 3.57 -18.35 -13.61
N LYS A 354 2.30 -18.25 -13.24
CA LYS A 354 1.52 -17.02 -13.46
C LYS A 354 1.99 -15.89 -12.56
N TRP A 355 2.37 -16.24 -11.33
CA TRP A 355 2.88 -15.27 -10.36
C TRP A 355 4.21 -14.67 -10.86
N THR A 356 5.17 -15.51 -11.26
CA THR A 356 6.46 -15.04 -11.81
C THR A 356 6.27 -14.25 -13.09
N TRP A 357 5.46 -14.75 -14.04
CA TRP A 357 5.15 -14.05 -15.29
C TRP A 357 4.56 -12.66 -15.09
N ASN A 358 3.51 -12.54 -14.27
CA ASN A 358 2.84 -11.26 -14.03
C ASN A 358 3.76 -10.26 -13.34
N ASN A 359 4.61 -10.70 -12.42
CA ASN A 359 5.56 -9.82 -11.75
C ASN A 359 6.73 -9.43 -12.67
N ASN A 360 7.22 -10.33 -13.52
CA ASN A 360 8.20 -10.01 -14.56
C ASN A 360 7.68 -8.94 -15.52
N MET A 361 6.45 -9.07 -16.01
CA MET A 361 5.83 -8.07 -16.89
C MET A 361 5.77 -6.69 -16.23
N LYS A 362 5.45 -6.62 -14.93
CA LYS A 362 5.43 -5.37 -14.16
C LYS A 362 6.83 -4.79 -13.98
N ALA A 363 7.83 -5.64 -13.70
CA ALA A 363 9.20 -5.20 -13.45
C ALA A 363 9.87 -4.70 -14.76
N SER A 364 9.65 -5.38 -15.89
CA SER A 364 10.19 -4.99 -17.19
C SER A 364 9.65 -3.66 -17.71
N ALA A 365 8.43 -3.27 -17.34
CA ALA A 365 7.85 -1.99 -17.71
C ALA A 365 8.58 -0.79 -17.07
N CYS A 366 9.20 -0.98 -15.91
CA CYS A 366 9.85 0.10 -15.15
C CYS A 366 11.28 0.42 -15.63
N SER A 367 11.96 -0.52 -16.31
CA SER A 367 13.39 -0.40 -16.66
C SER A 367 13.65 0.15 -18.08
N HIS A 368 12.62 0.26 -18.92
CA HIS A 368 12.77 0.62 -20.34
C HIS A 368 13.21 2.08 -20.58
N GLU A 369 12.70 3.04 -19.80
CA GLU A 369 13.04 4.46 -20.00
C GLU A 369 14.50 4.76 -19.65
N GLU A 370 14.98 4.19 -18.55
CA GLU A 370 16.37 4.34 -18.08
C GLU A 370 17.38 3.70 -19.06
N THR A 371 17.07 2.47 -19.50
CA THR A 371 17.92 1.74 -20.44
C THR A 371 18.03 2.47 -21.78
N ASN A 372 16.93 3.06 -22.25
CA ASN A 372 16.90 3.85 -23.49
C ASN A 372 17.68 5.16 -23.37
N ALA A 373 17.63 5.82 -22.20
CA ALA A 373 18.39 7.03 -21.92
C ALA A 373 19.91 6.77 -21.93
N PHE A 374 20.37 5.75 -21.22
CA PHE A 374 21.79 5.36 -21.22
C PHE A 374 22.25 4.90 -22.60
N ALA A 375 21.45 4.12 -23.32
CA ALA A 375 21.80 3.67 -24.68
C ALA A 375 21.93 4.83 -25.68
N SER A 376 21.15 5.89 -25.47
CA SER A 376 21.13 7.08 -26.35
C SER A 376 22.06 8.19 -25.87
N GLN A 377 22.70 8.07 -24.70
CA GLN A 377 23.47 9.13 -24.04
C GLN A 377 24.51 9.79 -24.95
N ILE A 378 25.23 8.99 -25.74
CA ILE A 378 26.29 9.49 -26.63
C ILE A 378 25.71 10.21 -27.86
N MET A 379 24.55 9.75 -28.35
CA MET A 379 23.95 10.24 -29.60
C MET A 379 22.95 11.38 -29.37
N ASN A 380 22.32 11.42 -28.20
CA ASN A 380 21.35 12.42 -27.78
C ASN A 380 21.62 12.78 -26.31
N PRO A 381 22.43 13.81 -26.04
CA PRO A 381 22.68 14.28 -24.67
C PRO A 381 21.39 14.61 -23.90
N LYS A 382 20.33 15.05 -24.60
CA LYS A 382 19.02 15.32 -23.99
C LYS A 382 18.27 14.06 -23.52
N ALA A 383 18.70 12.88 -23.97
CA ALA A 383 18.15 11.62 -23.44
C ALA A 383 18.51 11.43 -21.96
N MET A 384 19.58 12.07 -21.47
CA MET A 384 19.97 12.07 -20.06
C MET A 384 19.19 13.09 -19.21
N ASP A 385 18.39 13.98 -19.82
CA ASP A 385 17.61 15.00 -19.11
C ASP A 385 16.60 14.37 -18.11
N ILE A 386 16.30 13.06 -18.26
CA ILE A 386 15.47 12.30 -17.32
C ILE A 386 16.10 12.15 -15.92
N PHE A 387 17.43 12.26 -15.82
CA PHE A 387 18.18 12.13 -14.57
C PHE A 387 18.43 13.49 -13.90
N GLU A 388 18.20 14.58 -14.63
CA GLU A 388 18.23 15.92 -14.07
C GLU A 388 16.84 16.28 -13.56
N VAL A 389 16.75 16.76 -12.32
CA VAL A 389 15.54 17.46 -11.87
C VAL A 389 15.52 18.78 -12.65
N GLN A 390 14.80 18.79 -13.77
CA GLN A 390 14.60 19.97 -14.62
C GLN A 390 13.74 21.01 -13.91
N LEU A 391 14.32 21.65 -12.89
CA LEU A 391 13.79 22.86 -12.28
C LEU A 391 14.02 24.00 -13.26
N THR A 392 13.13 24.13 -14.24
CA THR A 392 13.15 25.29 -15.13
C THR A 392 12.87 26.53 -14.28
N LYS A 393 13.91 27.33 -14.04
CA LYS A 393 13.82 28.60 -13.31
C LYS A 393 12.89 29.54 -14.05
N ALA A 394 11.64 29.59 -13.62
CA ALA A 394 10.60 30.41 -14.20
C ALA A 394 10.70 31.84 -13.64
N PRO A 395 10.76 32.88 -14.49
CA PRO A 395 10.99 34.24 -14.03
C PRO A 395 9.83 34.75 -13.16
N THR A 396 10.15 35.43 -12.06
CA THR A 396 9.18 36.17 -11.22
C THR A 396 8.61 37.37 -11.95
N THR A 397 7.45 37.89 -11.54
CA THR A 397 6.89 39.14 -12.09
C THR A 397 7.90 40.27 -12.06
N LYS A 398 8.71 40.38 -11.01
CA LYS A 398 9.76 41.40 -10.90
C LYS A 398 10.85 41.22 -11.95
N SER A 399 11.32 39.99 -12.17
CA SER A 399 12.33 39.73 -13.21
C SER A 399 11.78 39.97 -14.62
N VAL A 400 10.51 39.61 -14.88
CA VAL A 400 9.84 39.91 -16.14
C VAL A 400 9.67 41.42 -16.30
N GLU A 401 9.29 42.15 -15.26
CA GLU A 401 9.15 43.61 -15.27
C GLU A 401 10.50 44.29 -15.60
N ILE A 402 11.60 43.85 -14.97
CA ILE A 402 12.96 44.33 -15.27
C ILE A 402 13.35 44.04 -16.72
N ASP A 403 13.11 42.82 -17.20
CA ASP A 403 13.43 42.40 -18.57
C ASP A 403 12.65 43.23 -19.60
N LEU A 404 11.35 43.38 -19.41
CA LEU A 404 10.48 44.17 -20.27
C LEU A 404 10.85 45.66 -20.26
N ILE A 405 11.26 46.22 -19.12
CA ILE A 405 11.77 47.60 -19.04
C ILE A 405 13.08 47.73 -19.82
N SER A 406 13.98 46.75 -19.73
CA SER A 406 15.27 46.78 -20.43
C SER A 406 15.15 46.65 -21.95
N ARG A 407 14.09 46.02 -22.46
CA ARG A 407 13.83 45.81 -23.90
C ARG A 407 12.80 46.78 -24.49
N GLN A 408 12.47 47.87 -23.81
CA GLN A 408 11.42 48.82 -24.25
C GLN A 408 11.65 49.39 -25.66
N GLU A 409 12.90 49.54 -26.09
CA GLU A 409 13.27 50.05 -27.41
C GLU A 409 12.90 49.09 -28.56
N GLU A 410 12.87 47.78 -28.33
CA GLU A 410 12.51 46.78 -29.35
C GLU A 410 11.00 46.80 -29.68
N TYR A 411 10.16 47.13 -28.70
CA TYR A 411 8.70 47.10 -28.81
C TYR A 411 8.05 48.41 -29.29
N HIS A 412 8.84 49.43 -29.64
CA HIS A 412 8.36 50.74 -30.12
C HIS A 412 7.29 51.36 -29.18
N CYS A 413 7.40 51.13 -27.87
CA CYS A 413 6.38 51.46 -26.89
C CYS A 413 6.77 52.72 -26.09
N PRO A 414 5.85 53.66 -25.84
CA PRO A 414 6.11 54.82 -24.98
C PRO A 414 6.66 54.45 -23.58
N HIS A 415 7.62 55.24 -23.09
CA HIS A 415 8.26 55.02 -21.79
C HIS A 415 7.22 55.03 -20.65
N GLY A 416 7.27 54.02 -19.76
CA GLY A 416 6.40 53.90 -18.58
C GLY A 416 5.20 52.94 -18.70
N LEU A 417 4.91 52.40 -19.89
CA LEU A 417 3.75 51.52 -20.11
C LEU A 417 3.85 50.14 -19.44
N VAL A 418 5.03 49.52 -19.43
CA VAL A 418 5.28 48.25 -18.72
C VAL A 418 5.02 48.42 -17.22
N THR A 419 5.51 49.51 -16.63
CA THR A 419 5.31 49.84 -15.22
C THR A 419 3.85 50.15 -14.91
N TRP A 420 3.11 50.71 -15.87
CA TRP A 420 1.67 50.94 -15.74
C TRP A 420 0.89 49.61 -15.71
N ILE A 421 1.16 48.68 -16.63
CA ILE A 421 0.53 47.34 -16.62
C ILE A 421 0.91 46.58 -15.34
N ALA A 422 2.19 46.58 -14.94
CA ALA A 422 2.62 45.93 -13.71
C ALA A 422 1.94 46.52 -12.45
N LYS A 423 1.68 47.84 -12.43
CA LYS A 423 0.89 48.50 -11.38
C LYS A 423 -0.58 48.11 -11.44
N ALA A 424 -1.17 48.02 -12.63
CA ALA A 424 -2.54 47.57 -12.84
C ALA A 424 -2.75 46.14 -12.33
N LEU A 425 -1.84 45.21 -12.64
CA LEU A 425 -1.88 43.83 -12.14
C LEU A 425 -1.72 43.73 -10.60
N LYS A 426 -0.86 44.56 -10.00
CA LYS A 426 -0.75 44.65 -8.53
C LYS A 426 -2.01 45.23 -7.88
N LEU A 427 -2.65 46.20 -8.54
CA LEU A 427 -3.92 46.78 -8.09
C LEU A 427 -5.06 45.79 -8.20
N GLU A 428 -5.09 45.01 -9.26
CA GLU A 428 -6.03 43.93 -9.48
C GLU A 428 -5.95 42.87 -8.38
N GLU A 429 -4.74 42.43 -8.06
CA GLU A 429 -4.51 41.50 -6.96
C GLU A 429 -4.99 42.09 -5.63
N ALA A 430 -4.75 43.38 -5.39
CA ALA A 430 -5.19 44.08 -4.18
C ALA A 430 -6.73 44.23 -4.10
N GLN A 431 -7.42 44.55 -5.20
CA GLN A 431 -8.89 44.55 -5.29
C GLN A 431 -9.45 43.15 -4.99
N PHE A 432 -8.83 42.12 -5.58
CA PHE A 432 -9.27 40.75 -5.41
C PHE A 432 -9.11 40.25 -3.96
N VAL A 433 -7.95 40.50 -3.35
CA VAL A 433 -7.68 40.14 -1.96
C VAL A 433 -8.63 40.88 -1.01
N PHE A 434 -8.88 42.16 -1.26
CA PHE A 434 -9.84 42.95 -0.48
C PHE A 434 -11.26 42.38 -0.59
N ALA A 435 -11.69 41.95 -1.78
CA ALA A 435 -12.99 41.29 -1.98
C ALA A 435 -13.10 39.98 -1.18
N LEU A 436 -12.03 39.19 -1.14
CA LEU A 436 -11.98 37.94 -0.36
C LEU A 436 -12.06 38.21 1.16
N ASP A 437 -11.31 39.20 1.64
CA ASP A 437 -11.28 39.56 3.06
C ASP A 437 -12.60 40.21 3.52
N SER A 438 -13.24 40.99 2.65
CA SER A 438 -14.56 41.58 2.93
C SER A 438 -15.64 40.53 3.09
N ARG A 439 -15.65 39.48 2.24
CA ARG A 439 -16.62 38.39 2.35
C ARG A 439 -16.49 37.59 3.65
N ARG A 440 -15.28 37.48 4.22
CA ARG A 440 -15.02 36.78 5.49
C ARG A 440 -15.41 37.59 6.74
N ALA A 441 -15.58 38.90 6.61
CA ALA A 441 -15.73 39.81 7.75
C ALA A 441 -17.15 39.85 8.36
N HIS A 442 -18.16 39.23 7.76
CA HIS A 442 -19.56 39.57 8.03
C HIS A 442 -20.24 38.94 9.27
N SER A 443 -19.54 38.30 10.22
CA SER A 443 -20.22 37.68 11.38
C SER A 443 -19.66 37.95 12.78
N THR A 444 -18.50 38.60 12.96
CA THR A 444 -18.01 39.03 14.29
C THR A 444 -16.78 39.92 14.13
N MET A 445 -16.92 41.25 14.13
CA MET A 445 -15.77 42.14 13.96
C MET A 445 -15.74 43.27 14.98
N THR A 446 -14.54 43.56 15.47
CA THR A 446 -14.21 44.72 16.29
C THR A 446 -14.11 45.99 15.43
N GLU A 447 -14.42 47.15 16.03
CA GLU A 447 -14.35 48.47 15.37
C GLU A 447 -12.97 48.76 14.72
N THR A 448 -11.90 48.23 15.30
CA THR A 448 -10.54 48.34 14.77
C THR A 448 -10.36 47.66 13.41
N TYR A 449 -11.00 46.50 13.21
CA TYR A 449 -10.92 45.77 11.94
C TYR A 449 -11.76 46.47 10.87
N LEU A 450 -12.96 46.96 11.22
CA LEU A 450 -13.80 47.76 10.33
C LEU A 450 -13.07 49.02 9.84
N LEU A 451 -12.40 49.74 10.74
CA LEU A 451 -11.57 50.90 10.37
C LEU A 451 -10.43 50.52 9.41
N SER A 452 -9.80 49.35 9.60
CA SER A 452 -8.74 48.87 8.71
C SER A 452 -9.25 48.55 7.30
N MET A 453 -10.46 47.99 7.19
CA MET A 453 -11.11 47.73 5.92
C MET A 453 -11.50 49.01 5.18
N VAL A 454 -12.08 49.99 5.89
CA VAL A 454 -12.45 51.29 5.31
C VAL A 454 -11.21 52.01 4.77
N ARG A 455 -10.11 52.05 5.54
CA ARG A 455 -8.82 52.60 5.08
C ARG A 455 -8.22 51.84 3.92
N CYS A 456 -8.46 50.53 3.82
CA CYS A 456 -8.03 49.75 2.67
C CYS A 456 -8.81 50.15 1.42
N ARG A 457 -10.14 50.29 1.53
CA ARG A 457 -11.03 50.74 0.45
C ARG A 457 -10.66 52.12 -0.08
N GLU A 458 -10.39 53.08 0.80
CA GLU A 458 -9.96 54.44 0.39
C GLU A 458 -8.62 54.43 -0.35
N ARG A 459 -7.64 53.64 0.11
CA ARG A 459 -6.35 53.50 -0.57
C ARG A 459 -6.50 52.84 -1.95
N LEU A 460 -7.33 51.80 -2.06
CA LEU A 460 -7.62 51.16 -3.34
C LEU A 460 -8.27 52.14 -4.31
N GLN A 461 -9.27 52.91 -3.86
CA GLN A 461 -9.94 53.90 -4.70
C GLN A 461 -8.95 54.98 -5.18
N SER A 462 -8.09 55.48 -4.30
CA SER A 462 -7.08 56.47 -4.66
C SER A 462 -6.10 55.95 -5.71
N HIS A 463 -5.63 54.70 -5.57
CA HIS A 463 -4.73 54.10 -6.54
C HIS A 463 -5.41 53.77 -7.88
N ILE A 464 -6.68 53.37 -7.87
CA ILE A 464 -7.47 53.14 -9.09
C ILE A 464 -7.66 54.45 -9.85
N ASN A 465 -8.03 55.54 -9.16
CA ASN A 465 -8.16 56.85 -9.79
C ASN A 465 -6.84 57.29 -10.45
N GLY A 466 -5.72 57.12 -9.75
CA GLY A 466 -4.39 57.42 -10.30
C GLY A 466 -4.00 56.53 -11.49
N LEU A 467 -4.45 55.27 -11.52
CA LEU A 467 -4.24 54.37 -12.65
C LEU A 467 -5.08 54.80 -13.87
N MET A 468 -6.32 55.23 -13.65
CA MET A 468 -7.25 55.68 -14.69
C MET A 468 -6.77 57.01 -15.32
N GLU A 469 -6.35 57.98 -14.51
CA GLU A 469 -5.73 59.22 -14.99
C GLU A 469 -4.45 58.96 -15.83
N TYR A 470 -3.71 57.90 -15.50
CA TYR A 470 -2.55 57.49 -16.29
C TYR A 470 -2.98 56.80 -17.59
N ALA A 471 -4.02 55.97 -17.56
CA ALA A 471 -4.55 55.25 -18.72
C ALA A 471 -5.14 56.20 -19.79
N GLU A 472 -5.83 57.26 -19.36
CA GLU A 472 -6.39 58.30 -20.27
C GLU A 472 -5.30 58.96 -21.12
N LYS A 473 -4.07 59.10 -20.59
CA LYS A 473 -2.93 59.66 -21.34
C LYS A 473 -2.50 58.80 -22.53
N TYR A 474 -2.77 57.50 -22.51
CA TYR A 474 -2.34 56.56 -23.54
C TYR A 474 -3.49 56.04 -24.42
N LEU A 475 -4.69 55.90 -23.84
CA LEU A 475 -5.87 55.34 -24.52
C LEU A 475 -6.85 56.44 -24.99
N GLY A 476 -6.70 57.69 -24.54
CA GLY A 476 -7.50 58.84 -24.97
C GLY A 476 -9.00 58.67 -24.77
N ASP A 477 -9.79 59.37 -25.59
CA ASP A 477 -11.27 59.37 -25.52
C ASP A 477 -11.92 57.99 -25.75
N THR A 478 -11.17 57.02 -26.28
CA THR A 478 -11.66 55.65 -26.52
C THR A 478 -11.74 54.79 -25.26
N LEU A 479 -11.12 55.20 -24.15
CA LEU A 479 -11.12 54.46 -22.89
C LEU A 479 -12.54 54.30 -22.31
N GLY A 480 -13.36 55.34 -22.38
CA GLY A 480 -14.74 55.33 -21.88
C GLY A 480 -15.62 54.31 -22.62
N ASP A 481 -15.49 54.24 -23.94
CA ASP A 481 -16.22 53.28 -24.79
C ASP A 481 -15.74 51.85 -24.55
N MET A 482 -14.42 51.65 -24.42
CA MET A 482 -13.82 50.34 -24.13
C MET A 482 -14.27 49.78 -22.77
N LEU A 483 -14.38 50.63 -21.74
CA LEU A 483 -14.87 50.23 -20.42
C LEU A 483 -16.36 49.89 -20.42
N GLN A 484 -17.17 50.62 -21.19
CA GLN A 484 -18.60 50.32 -21.35
C GLN A 484 -18.83 49.00 -22.10
N ASP A 485 -18.00 48.67 -23.09
CA ASP A 485 -18.08 47.40 -23.81
C ASP A 485 -17.55 46.22 -22.98
N ALA A 486 -16.52 46.43 -22.16
CA ALA A 486 -16.06 45.42 -21.20
C ALA A 486 -17.11 45.11 -20.12
N GLY A 487 -17.92 46.09 -19.71
CA GLY A 487 -19.05 45.90 -18.79
C GLY A 487 -20.26 45.15 -19.37
N LYS A 488 -20.30 44.90 -20.69
CA LYS A 488 -21.37 44.15 -21.38
C LYS A 488 -21.01 42.70 -21.69
N VAL A 489 -19.81 42.25 -21.34
CA VAL A 489 -19.44 40.83 -21.48
C VAL A 489 -20.39 40.03 -20.58
N PRO A 490 -21.15 39.06 -21.13
CA PRO A 490 -22.11 38.30 -20.35
C PRO A 490 -21.35 37.58 -19.25
N ASP A 491 -21.83 37.81 -18.03
CA ASP A 491 -21.65 37.00 -16.83
C ASP A 491 -20.89 35.70 -17.16
N GLN A 492 -19.56 35.74 -17.04
CA GLN A 492 -18.86 34.50 -16.77
C GLN A 492 -19.38 34.14 -15.40
N GLN A 493 -20.43 33.32 -15.42
CA GLN A 493 -21.01 32.63 -14.30
C GLN A 493 -19.89 31.80 -13.70
N ASP A 494 -19.07 32.49 -12.94
CA ASP A 494 -18.23 31.96 -11.93
C ASP A 494 -19.21 31.18 -11.06
N ASP A 495 -19.05 29.85 -11.02
CA ASP A 495 -19.79 28.88 -10.20
C ASP A 495 -19.57 29.15 -8.68
N TRP A 496 -19.53 30.41 -8.28
CA TRP A 496 -18.99 30.96 -7.04
C TRP A 496 -20.03 31.70 -6.20
N VAL A 497 -21.32 31.43 -6.45
CA VAL A 497 -22.34 31.66 -5.42
C VAL A 497 -22.39 30.42 -4.55
N ASP A 498 -21.70 30.47 -3.40
CA ASP A 498 -22.04 29.59 -2.28
C ASP A 498 -23.48 29.94 -1.87
N THR A 499 -24.44 29.15 -2.37
CA THR A 499 -25.88 29.37 -2.22
C THR A 499 -26.39 29.25 -0.78
N ASP A 500 -25.51 29.01 0.20
CA ASP A 500 -25.87 28.77 1.59
C ASP A 500 -25.75 30.00 2.51
N ASN A 501 -25.49 31.21 2.00
CA ASN A 501 -25.53 32.44 2.81
C ASN A 501 -26.63 33.43 2.37
N PRO A 502 -27.84 33.39 2.98
CA PRO A 502 -29.01 34.19 2.58
C PRO A 502 -28.90 35.69 2.86
N PHE A 503 -27.79 36.16 3.46
CA PHE A 503 -27.61 37.55 3.91
C PHE A 503 -26.65 38.37 3.04
N MET A 504 -26.18 37.81 1.92
CA MET A 504 -25.33 38.54 0.97
C MET A 504 -26.19 39.52 0.15
N VAL A 505 -26.10 40.81 0.46
CA VAL A 505 -26.53 41.88 -0.46
C VAL A 505 -25.28 42.34 -1.22
N PRO A 506 -25.17 42.12 -2.54
CA PRO A 506 -24.10 42.73 -3.33
C PRO A 506 -24.28 44.24 -3.24
N ILE A 507 -23.24 44.98 -2.83
CA ILE A 507 -23.25 46.44 -2.94
C ILE A 507 -22.89 46.73 -4.41
N PRO A 508 -23.83 47.25 -5.22
CA PRO A 508 -23.48 47.77 -6.55
C PRO A 508 -22.53 48.95 -6.33
N ASP A 509 -21.45 49.04 -7.09
CA ASP A 509 -20.42 50.11 -7.01
C ASP A 509 -19.36 49.96 -5.89
N GLY A 510 -19.04 48.73 -5.52
CA GLY A 510 -17.83 48.42 -4.74
C GLY A 510 -16.53 48.72 -5.49
N VAL A 511 -15.49 49.19 -4.78
CA VAL A 511 -14.14 49.46 -5.36
C VAL A 511 -13.52 48.16 -5.92
N GLU A 512 -13.95 47.04 -5.37
CA GLU A 512 -13.62 45.66 -5.75
C GLU A 512 -14.23 45.20 -7.08
N LEU A 513 -15.20 45.92 -7.65
CA LEU A 513 -15.87 45.58 -8.92
C LEU A 513 -15.49 46.52 -10.07
N VAL A 514 -14.63 47.52 -9.81
CA VAL A 514 -14.18 48.46 -10.84
C VAL A 514 -13.27 47.73 -11.83
N VAL A 515 -13.68 47.71 -13.10
CA VAL A 515 -12.90 47.14 -14.21
C VAL A 515 -11.64 47.96 -14.42
N LEU A 516 -10.48 47.31 -14.32
CA LEU A 516 -9.18 47.94 -14.56
C LEU A 516 -8.87 47.99 -16.07
N PRO A 517 -8.14 49.02 -16.55
CA PRO A 517 -7.83 49.20 -17.96
C PRO A 517 -6.71 48.26 -18.45
N LEU A 518 -6.93 46.95 -18.34
CA LEU A 518 -6.02 45.90 -18.80
C LEU A 518 -6.47 45.34 -20.17
N PRO A 519 -5.53 45.04 -21.08
CA PRO A 519 -5.85 44.35 -22.33
C PRO A 519 -6.63 43.04 -22.17
N SER A 520 -6.43 42.29 -21.08
CA SER A 520 -7.22 41.08 -20.78
C SER A 520 -8.71 41.36 -20.56
N TYR A 521 -9.06 42.54 -20.03
CA TYR A 521 -10.45 42.93 -19.72
C TYR A 521 -11.11 43.73 -20.85
N LEU A 522 -10.36 44.62 -21.47
CA LEU A 522 -10.84 45.52 -22.51
C LEU A 522 -10.83 44.87 -23.91
N GLY A 523 -10.22 43.69 -24.04
CA GLY A 523 -10.16 42.89 -25.26
C GLY A 523 -9.03 43.30 -26.19
N LYS A 524 -8.19 42.33 -26.56
CA LYS A 524 -6.97 42.52 -27.37
C LYS A 524 -7.19 43.25 -28.70
N HIS A 525 -8.36 43.10 -29.32
CA HIS A 525 -8.67 43.72 -30.61
C HIS A 525 -8.63 45.25 -30.59
N HIS A 526 -8.99 45.88 -29.47
CA HIS A 526 -8.93 47.33 -29.32
C HIS A 526 -7.48 47.84 -29.31
N PHE A 527 -6.57 47.12 -28.65
CA PHE A 527 -5.16 47.49 -28.56
C PHE A 527 -4.42 47.32 -29.89
N TYR A 528 -4.77 46.31 -30.69
CA TYR A 528 -4.24 46.17 -32.05
C TYR A 528 -4.74 47.29 -32.97
N LYS A 529 -6.01 47.71 -32.86
CA LYS A 529 -6.57 48.82 -33.66
C LYS A 529 -5.93 50.17 -33.32
N LEU A 530 -5.57 50.38 -32.06
CA LEU A 530 -4.92 51.60 -31.56
C LEU A 530 -3.39 51.63 -31.82
N GLY A 531 -2.83 50.60 -32.48
CA GLY A 531 -1.39 50.52 -32.76
C GLY A 531 -0.51 50.21 -31.54
N VAL A 532 -1.12 49.85 -30.39
CA VAL A 532 -0.46 49.52 -29.13
C VAL A 532 -0.53 48.02 -28.80
N GLY A 533 -0.55 47.18 -29.84
CA GLY A 533 -0.67 45.71 -29.72
C GLY A 533 0.41 45.06 -28.86
N GLY A 534 1.61 45.66 -28.77
CA GLY A 534 2.69 45.17 -27.90
C GLY A 534 2.33 45.15 -26.41
N LEU A 535 1.31 45.90 -25.97
CA LEU A 535 0.81 45.84 -24.59
C LEU A 535 0.16 44.50 -24.26
N VAL A 536 -0.44 43.83 -25.26
CA VAL A 536 -1.04 42.50 -25.11
C VAL A 536 0.02 41.46 -24.79
N ASP A 537 1.15 41.52 -25.49
CA ASP A 537 2.28 40.60 -25.30
C ASP A 537 3.03 40.88 -23.98
N GLN A 538 3.17 42.16 -23.61
CA GLN A 538 3.76 42.57 -22.34
C GLN A 538 2.90 42.15 -21.15
N GLU A 539 1.58 42.31 -21.22
CA GLU A 539 0.67 41.79 -20.20
C GLU A 539 0.76 40.27 -20.12
N LEU A 540 0.78 39.56 -21.25
CA LEU A 540 0.90 38.11 -21.28
C LEU A 540 2.19 37.61 -20.58
N GLN A 541 3.31 38.31 -20.78
CA GLN A 541 4.56 37.98 -20.09
C GLN A 541 4.49 38.29 -18.58
N LEU A 542 3.92 39.43 -18.19
CA LEU A 542 3.75 39.78 -16.77
C LEU A 542 2.81 38.82 -16.04
N GLN A 543 1.75 38.35 -16.72
CA GLN A 543 0.84 37.31 -16.25
C GLN A 543 1.57 35.98 -16.03
N GLN A 544 2.51 35.61 -16.91
CA GLN A 544 3.35 34.42 -16.68
C GLN A 544 4.22 34.59 -15.44
N GLY A 545 4.80 35.77 -15.23
CA GLY A 545 5.52 36.09 -14.01
C GLY A 545 4.65 36.01 -12.75
N GLN A 546 3.42 36.52 -12.82
CA GLN A 546 2.46 36.51 -11.69
C GLN A 546 1.97 35.10 -11.39
N ALA A 547 1.74 34.28 -12.41
CA ALA A 547 1.43 32.88 -12.27
C ALA A 547 2.57 32.13 -11.57
N ASN A 548 3.82 32.36 -11.96
CA ASN A 548 5.01 31.78 -11.29
C ASN A 548 5.07 32.16 -9.81
N ASP A 549 4.99 33.46 -9.51
CA ASP A 549 5.01 33.95 -8.12
C ASP A 549 3.87 33.34 -7.29
N THR A 550 2.67 33.24 -7.86
CA THR A 550 1.50 32.68 -7.18
C THR A 550 1.61 31.17 -6.94
N LEU A 551 2.12 30.42 -7.92
CA LEU A 551 2.35 28.99 -7.80
C LEU A 551 3.43 28.67 -6.76
N HIS A 552 4.47 29.50 -6.66
CA HIS A 552 5.49 29.35 -5.62
C HIS A 552 4.91 29.55 -4.22
N GLU A 553 4.14 30.62 -4.00
CA GLU A 553 3.47 30.85 -2.70
C GLU A 553 2.45 29.75 -2.40
N LEU A 554 1.78 29.21 -3.42
CA LEU A 554 0.89 28.06 -3.29
C LEU A 554 1.65 26.80 -2.85
N GLN A 555 2.82 26.52 -3.43
CA GLN A 555 3.70 25.41 -3.00
C GLN A 555 4.11 25.57 -1.54
N LEU A 556 4.54 26.77 -1.12
CA LEU A 556 4.92 27.06 0.27
C LEU A 556 3.75 26.87 1.23
N ALA A 557 2.57 27.42 0.91
CA ALA A 557 1.38 27.28 1.75
C ALA A 557 0.91 25.82 1.87
N LEU A 558 0.99 25.04 0.78
CA LEU A 558 0.70 23.61 0.81
C LEU A 558 1.72 22.82 1.64
N ALA A 559 3.00 23.17 1.54
CA ALA A 559 4.08 22.58 2.34
C ALA A 559 3.93 22.90 3.84
N ASP A 560 3.59 24.14 4.19
CA ASP A 560 3.33 24.54 5.58
C ASP A 560 2.10 23.82 6.15
N LYS A 561 1.02 23.73 5.37
CA LYS A 561 -0.18 22.96 5.74
C LYS A 561 0.16 21.50 6.01
N ALA A 562 1.03 20.91 5.18
CA ALA A 562 1.59 19.58 5.34
C ALA A 562 2.36 19.42 6.67
N VAL A 563 3.28 20.35 6.97
CA VAL A 563 4.09 20.34 8.19
C VAL A 563 3.23 20.48 9.45
N ILE A 564 2.22 21.37 9.45
CA ILE A 564 1.29 21.56 10.57
C ILE A 564 0.49 20.29 10.82
N PHE A 565 0.00 19.63 9.75
CA PHE A 565 -0.71 18.36 9.86
C PHE A 565 0.15 17.29 10.54
N ARG A 566 1.44 17.21 10.17
CA ARG A 566 2.39 16.24 10.72
C ARG A 566 2.78 16.54 12.17
N LYS A 567 3.16 17.77 12.48
CA LYS A 567 3.71 18.14 13.80
C LYS A 567 2.62 18.38 14.85
N ASP A 568 1.52 19.02 14.47
CA ASP A 568 0.56 19.55 15.44
C ASP A 568 -0.70 18.68 15.53
N VAL A 569 -1.27 18.22 14.41
CA VAL A 569 -2.51 17.42 14.41
C VAL A 569 -2.26 15.98 14.88
N ARG A 570 -1.25 15.29 14.33
CA ARG A 570 -0.99 13.87 14.68
C ARG A 570 -0.54 13.65 16.11
N HIS A 571 0.17 14.62 16.68
CA HIS A 571 0.67 14.55 18.05
C HIS A 571 -0.29 15.21 19.07
N ALA A 572 -1.47 15.66 18.63
CA ALA A 572 -2.49 16.19 19.53
C ALA A 572 -3.08 15.07 20.38
N THR A 573 -2.65 14.99 21.64
CA THR A 573 -3.14 14.00 22.61
C THR A 573 -4.40 14.43 23.35
N ASN A 574 -4.81 15.70 23.24
CA ASN A 574 -5.98 16.24 23.91
C ASN A 574 -6.77 17.22 23.03
N TYR A 575 -8.04 17.44 23.41
CA TYR A 575 -9.01 18.24 22.65
C TYR A 575 -8.49 19.65 22.36
N ASN A 576 -7.93 20.35 23.35
CA ASN A 576 -7.45 21.72 23.20
C ASN A 576 -6.29 21.85 22.21
N ARG A 577 -5.34 20.90 22.19
CA ARG A 577 -4.25 20.88 21.20
C ARG A 577 -4.78 20.58 19.81
N ASN A 578 -5.74 19.67 19.69
CA ASN A 578 -6.39 19.34 18.42
C ASN A 578 -7.09 20.57 17.84
N THR A 579 -7.93 21.26 18.62
CA THR A 579 -8.63 22.48 18.18
C THR A 579 -7.67 23.58 17.74
N ARG A 580 -6.56 23.78 18.45
CA ARG A 580 -5.52 24.75 18.04
C ARG A 580 -4.81 24.35 16.75
N ALA A 581 -4.51 23.06 16.57
CA ALA A 581 -3.88 22.55 15.35
C ALA A 581 -4.82 22.72 14.13
N TRP A 582 -6.12 22.44 14.30
CA TRP A 582 -7.13 22.68 13.26
C TRP A 582 -7.35 24.16 12.96
N ALA A 583 -7.24 25.05 13.96
CA ALA A 583 -7.27 26.50 13.72
C ALA A 583 -6.09 26.94 12.83
N LYS A 584 -4.88 26.43 13.06
CA LYS A 584 -3.71 26.70 12.19
C LYS A 584 -3.92 26.16 10.77
N ILE A 585 -4.53 24.98 10.63
CA ILE A 585 -4.89 24.42 9.32
C ILE A 585 -5.89 25.33 8.61
N ALA A 586 -6.92 25.81 9.30
CA ALA A 586 -7.90 26.72 8.71
C ALA A 586 -7.26 28.03 8.23
N THR A 587 -6.32 28.58 8.99
CA THR A 587 -5.52 29.76 8.57
C THR A 587 -4.68 29.46 7.33
N THR A 588 -4.02 28.30 7.27
CA THR A 588 -3.17 27.95 6.13
C THR A 588 -4.01 27.60 4.89
N GLU A 589 -5.15 26.95 5.07
CA GLU A 589 -6.12 26.69 4.00
C GLU A 589 -6.64 27.99 3.38
N ALA A 590 -6.89 29.00 4.21
CA ALA A 590 -7.29 30.32 3.73
C ALA A 590 -6.22 30.97 2.83
N ILE A 591 -4.93 30.69 3.06
CA ILE A 591 -3.80 31.14 2.24
C ILE A 591 -3.73 30.32 0.93
N VAL A 592 -3.84 28.99 1.01
CA VAL A 592 -3.89 28.09 -0.16
C VAL A 592 -5.00 28.52 -1.13
N GLN A 593 -6.21 28.73 -0.61
CA GLN A 593 -7.36 29.15 -1.41
C GLN A 593 -7.17 30.54 -2.02
N ARG A 594 -6.48 31.46 -1.32
CA ARG A 594 -6.17 32.79 -1.86
C ARG A 594 -5.25 32.68 -3.08
N HIS A 595 -4.12 31.98 -2.97
CA HIS A 595 -3.19 31.83 -4.09
C HIS A 595 -3.77 30.99 -5.23
N ALA A 596 -4.52 29.92 -4.93
CA ALA A 596 -5.20 29.14 -5.96
C ALA A 596 -6.14 29.99 -6.83
N ARG A 597 -6.88 30.91 -6.20
CA ARG A 597 -7.80 31.81 -6.90
C ARG A 597 -7.07 32.86 -7.74
N ILE A 598 -5.98 33.44 -7.23
CA ILE A 598 -5.14 34.37 -7.99
C ILE A 598 -4.62 33.67 -9.25
N TYR A 599 -4.12 32.44 -9.13
CA TYR A 599 -3.63 31.67 -10.28
C TYR A 599 -4.72 31.37 -11.31
N ARG A 600 -5.92 30.96 -10.86
CA ARG A 600 -7.06 30.72 -11.76
C ARG A 600 -7.40 31.96 -12.58
N ARG A 601 -7.35 33.14 -11.95
CA ARG A 601 -7.55 34.43 -12.62
C ARG A 601 -6.46 34.72 -13.65
N CYS A 602 -5.18 34.58 -13.29
CA CYS A 602 -4.07 34.73 -14.23
C CYS A 602 -4.22 33.80 -15.45
N HIS A 603 -4.58 32.52 -15.22
CA HIS A 603 -4.82 31.56 -16.29
C HIS A 603 -5.96 31.99 -17.24
N MET A 604 -7.07 32.51 -16.69
CA MET A 604 -8.17 33.05 -17.49
C MET A 604 -7.74 34.28 -18.32
N GLN A 605 -6.91 35.16 -17.76
CA GLN A 605 -6.38 36.32 -18.46
C GLN A 605 -5.41 35.90 -19.58
N MET A 606 -4.56 34.89 -19.36
CA MET A 606 -3.71 34.31 -20.41
C MET A 606 -4.55 33.77 -21.58
N LEU A 607 -5.68 33.10 -21.31
CA LEU A 607 -6.61 32.65 -22.34
C LEU A 607 -7.22 33.83 -23.11
N ALA A 608 -7.65 34.89 -22.41
CA ALA A 608 -8.22 36.09 -23.03
C ALA A 608 -7.23 36.82 -23.95
N LEU A 609 -5.94 36.86 -23.56
CA LEU A 609 -4.86 37.45 -24.36
C LEU A 609 -4.50 36.58 -25.58
N GLY A 610 -4.87 35.30 -25.58
CA GLY A 610 -4.63 34.36 -26.68
C GLY A 610 -3.32 33.60 -26.57
N ALA A 611 -2.94 33.20 -25.36
CA ALA A 611 -1.76 32.36 -25.11
C ALA A 611 -1.74 31.11 -26.01
N GLY A 612 -0.55 30.80 -26.55
CA GLY A 612 -0.33 29.63 -27.39
C GLY A 612 -0.41 28.30 -26.63
N PRO A 613 -0.52 27.17 -27.35
CA PRO A 613 -0.59 25.83 -26.75
C PRO A 613 0.69 25.45 -25.97
N ASP A 614 1.83 26.07 -26.28
CA ASP A 614 3.09 25.94 -25.56
C ASP A 614 3.03 26.57 -24.16
N ILE A 615 2.46 27.77 -24.03
CA ILE A 615 2.26 28.47 -22.75
C ILE A 615 1.21 27.72 -21.92
N LEU A 616 0.09 27.31 -22.54
CA LEU A 616 -0.99 26.59 -21.84
C LEU A 616 -0.62 25.14 -21.48
N GLY A 617 0.34 24.52 -22.18
CA GLY A 617 0.92 23.24 -21.77
C GLY A 617 1.74 23.35 -20.48
N ARG A 618 2.40 24.51 -20.28
CA ARG A 618 3.17 24.83 -19.07
C ARG A 618 2.29 25.29 -17.92
N TYR A 619 1.34 26.21 -18.17
CA TYR A 619 0.43 26.75 -17.17
C TYR A 619 -0.94 26.11 -17.32
N GLN A 620 -1.17 24.98 -16.65
CA GLN A 620 -2.41 24.22 -16.78
C GLN A 620 -3.52 24.76 -15.87
N GLN A 621 -4.76 24.40 -16.16
CA GLN A 621 -5.90 24.74 -15.31
C GLN A 621 -5.77 24.08 -13.93
N LEU A 622 -5.88 24.88 -12.86
CA LEU A 622 -5.74 24.42 -11.48
C LEU A 622 -7.07 23.92 -10.91
N ARG A 623 -7.19 22.60 -10.75
CA ARG A 623 -8.39 21.93 -10.21
C ARG A 623 -8.30 21.79 -8.70
N ASP A 624 -9.44 21.66 -8.02
CA ASP A 624 -9.45 21.48 -6.55
C ASP A 624 -8.74 20.19 -6.09
N ILE A 625 -8.67 19.18 -6.96
CA ILE A 625 -7.90 17.96 -6.66
C ILE A 625 -6.40 18.24 -6.58
N ASP A 626 -5.88 19.21 -7.33
CA ASP A 626 -4.47 19.58 -7.37
C ASP A 626 -4.06 20.38 -6.10
N LEU A 627 -5.04 20.94 -5.37
CA LEU A 627 -4.87 21.67 -4.10
C LEU A 627 -4.95 20.77 -2.86
N ARG A 628 -5.32 19.51 -3.04
CA ARG A 628 -5.24 18.55 -1.94
C ARG A 628 -3.77 18.43 -1.59
N VAL A 629 -3.45 18.68 -0.32
CA VAL A 629 -2.09 18.43 0.15
C VAL A 629 -1.83 16.96 -0.11
N SER A 630 -1.01 16.67 -1.13
CA SER A 630 -0.69 15.30 -1.46
C SER A 630 -0.18 14.69 -0.17
N THR A 631 -0.74 13.54 0.18
CA THR A 631 -0.25 12.77 1.29
C THR A 631 1.25 12.54 1.14
N ALA A 632 1.81 12.46 -0.07
CA ALA A 632 3.26 12.39 -0.31
C ALA A 632 4.07 13.60 0.23
N ILE A 633 3.44 14.78 0.36
CA ILE A 633 4.05 16.02 0.89
C ILE A 633 3.77 16.17 2.40
N ALA A 634 2.52 15.96 2.85
CA ALA A 634 2.13 16.06 4.27
C ALA A 634 2.64 14.90 5.13
N ASP A 635 2.66 13.73 4.53
CA ASP A 635 3.06 12.49 5.14
C ASP A 635 3.67 11.60 4.08
N PRO A 636 4.97 11.79 3.80
CA PRO A 636 5.72 10.89 2.92
C PRO A 636 5.59 9.40 3.31
N ASN A 637 5.05 9.11 4.51
CA ASN A 637 4.74 7.80 5.06
C ASN A 637 3.22 7.57 5.17
N ALA A 638 2.39 8.13 4.29
CA ALA A 638 0.96 7.85 4.23
C ALA A 638 0.67 6.55 3.47
N ARG A 639 -0.51 5.98 3.69
CA ARG A 639 -0.97 4.77 2.98
C ARG A 639 -1.31 5.09 1.52
N GLY A 640 -0.90 4.22 0.60
CA GLY A 640 -1.40 4.23 -0.79
C GLY A 640 -0.58 5.02 -1.82
N HIS A 641 0.74 5.17 -1.68
CA HIS A 641 1.62 5.84 -2.66
C HIS A 641 1.87 5.08 -3.97
N TRP A 642 0.94 4.23 -4.40
CA TRP A 642 1.09 3.44 -5.63
C TRP A 642 1.05 4.28 -6.92
N ASP A 643 0.50 5.50 -6.90
CA ASP A 643 0.31 6.32 -8.11
C ASP A 643 0.13 7.84 -7.83
N ASP A 644 0.58 8.33 -6.67
CA ASP A 644 0.43 9.75 -6.32
C ASP A 644 1.44 10.59 -7.11
N THR A 645 1.11 10.88 -8.37
CA THR A 645 1.78 11.92 -9.14
C THR A 645 1.55 13.26 -8.42
N LEU A 646 2.64 13.93 -8.07
CA LEU A 646 2.56 15.32 -7.59
C LEU A 646 1.84 16.15 -8.65
N ALA A 647 1.05 17.14 -8.21
CA ALA A 647 0.41 18.05 -9.15
C ALA A 647 1.45 18.67 -10.09
N TRP A 648 1.06 18.91 -11.34
CA TRP A 648 1.94 19.35 -12.42
C TRP A 648 2.79 20.59 -12.07
N PHE A 649 2.37 21.41 -11.10
CA PHE A 649 3.08 22.61 -10.69
C PHE A 649 4.24 22.38 -9.71
N TRP A 650 4.45 21.17 -9.17
CA TRP A 650 5.58 20.86 -8.27
C TRP A 650 6.93 20.75 -8.98
N THR A 651 6.95 20.75 -10.31
CA THR A 651 8.17 20.72 -11.15
C THR A 651 8.63 22.11 -11.59
N MET A 652 7.87 23.17 -11.29
CA MET A 652 8.26 24.56 -11.59
C MET A 652 9.05 25.17 -10.43
N ASP A 653 10.23 25.72 -10.73
CA ASP A 653 11.09 26.43 -9.78
C ASP A 653 11.08 27.93 -10.08
N VAL A 654 10.89 28.78 -9.08
CA VAL A 654 10.75 30.23 -9.26
C VAL A 654 11.86 30.93 -8.47
N PRO A 655 12.80 31.66 -9.12
CA PRO A 655 13.89 32.33 -8.42
C PRO A 655 13.36 33.54 -7.63
N ARG A 656 13.16 33.38 -6.34
CA ARG A 656 13.27 34.48 -5.37
C ARG A 656 14.64 34.42 -4.70
N ASP A 657 14.97 35.39 -3.85
CA ASP A 657 16.12 35.32 -2.93
C ASP A 657 15.93 34.15 -1.95
N THR A 658 15.96 32.92 -2.45
CA THR A 658 15.75 31.63 -1.76
C THR A 658 17.01 31.17 -1.06
N ALA A 659 17.88 32.09 -0.67
CA ALA A 659 18.91 31.85 0.35
C ALA A 659 18.30 31.43 1.71
N ILE A 660 16.97 31.41 1.85
CA ILE A 660 16.25 31.19 3.11
C ILE A 660 15.50 29.84 3.17
N ASN A 661 15.21 29.15 2.05
CA ASN A 661 14.33 27.97 2.08
C ASN A 661 15.06 26.62 1.94
N ASP A 662 15.93 26.35 2.92
CA ASP A 662 16.61 25.06 3.17
C ASP A 662 15.65 23.84 3.12
N TRP A 663 14.37 24.07 3.44
CA TRP A 663 13.32 23.05 3.45
C TRP A 663 12.95 22.46 2.08
N MET A 664 12.88 23.26 1.01
CA MET A 664 12.47 22.74 -0.31
C MET A 664 13.56 21.85 -0.91
N SER A 665 14.83 22.24 -0.77
CA SER A 665 15.97 21.41 -1.15
C SER A 665 16.02 20.12 -0.33
N GLU A 666 15.75 20.18 0.98
CA GLU A 666 15.67 19.00 1.83
C GLU A 666 14.48 18.09 1.46
N PHE A 667 13.34 18.66 1.05
CA PHE A 667 12.17 17.92 0.55
C PHE A 667 12.51 17.12 -0.71
N TYR A 668 13.08 17.78 -1.73
CA TYR A 668 13.50 17.10 -2.96
C TYR A 668 14.58 16.04 -2.70
N ARG A 669 15.54 16.32 -1.79
CA ARG A 669 16.57 15.36 -1.40
C ARG A 669 15.97 14.10 -0.76
N VAL A 670 15.05 14.26 0.18
CA VAL A 670 14.37 13.13 0.84
C VAL A 670 13.48 12.35 -0.12
N HIS A 671 12.77 13.03 -1.02
CA HIS A 671 11.96 12.39 -2.04
C HIS A 671 12.82 11.59 -3.02
N TRP A 672 13.90 12.18 -3.53
CA TRP A 672 14.85 11.50 -4.39
C TRP A 672 15.46 10.25 -3.73
N LEU A 673 15.90 10.33 -2.47
CA LEU A 673 16.44 9.18 -1.74
C LEU A 673 15.42 8.02 -1.59
N ARG A 674 14.13 8.35 -1.43
CA ARG A 674 13.06 7.35 -1.34
C ARG A 674 12.75 6.72 -2.68
N THR A 675 12.67 7.53 -3.74
CA THR A 675 12.47 7.05 -5.11
C THR A 675 13.65 6.20 -5.56
N LYS A 676 14.88 6.59 -5.22
CA LYS A 676 16.07 5.77 -5.42
C LYS A 676 15.98 4.44 -4.68
N ALA A 677 15.65 4.43 -3.39
CA ALA A 677 15.49 3.19 -2.64
C ALA A 677 14.40 2.28 -3.27
N LEU A 678 13.32 2.86 -3.80
CA LEU A 678 12.31 2.11 -4.56
C LEU A 678 12.86 1.54 -5.87
N CYS A 679 13.66 2.32 -6.60
CA CYS A 679 14.35 1.88 -7.81
C CYS A 679 15.26 0.69 -7.51
N ASP A 680 16.13 0.81 -6.50
CA ASP A 680 17.03 -0.26 -6.05
C ASP A 680 16.23 -1.54 -5.70
N ARG A 681 15.07 -1.42 -5.03
CA ARG A 681 14.19 -2.58 -4.74
C ARG A 681 13.56 -3.18 -6.00
N TRP A 682 13.28 -2.40 -7.03
CA TRP A 682 12.80 -2.89 -8.32
C TRP A 682 13.89 -3.60 -9.12
N GLU A 683 15.12 -3.08 -9.10
CA GLU A 683 16.28 -3.76 -9.70
C GLU A 683 16.53 -5.12 -9.03
N GLU A 684 16.47 -5.16 -7.69
CA GLU A 684 16.52 -6.41 -6.94
C GLU A 684 15.38 -7.36 -7.34
N GLU A 685 14.16 -6.85 -7.51
CA GLU A 685 12.99 -7.65 -7.89
C GLU A 685 13.18 -8.33 -9.25
N VAL A 686 13.71 -7.62 -10.26
CA VAL A 686 13.99 -8.20 -11.59
C VAL A 686 14.97 -9.38 -11.48
N GLN A 687 16.05 -9.19 -10.73
CA GLN A 687 17.04 -10.25 -10.53
C GLN A 687 16.46 -11.44 -9.75
N LEU A 688 15.70 -11.15 -8.69
CA LEU A 688 15.13 -12.17 -7.83
C LEU A 688 14.06 -13.01 -8.54
N LEU A 689 13.21 -12.40 -9.37
CA LEU A 689 12.18 -13.13 -10.13
C LEU A 689 12.78 -14.15 -11.11
N THR A 690 13.95 -13.84 -11.67
CA THR A 690 14.71 -14.79 -12.49
C THR A 690 15.14 -15.99 -11.66
N CYS A 691 15.72 -15.75 -10.48
CA CYS A 691 16.10 -16.81 -9.55
C CYS A 691 14.88 -17.62 -9.05
N GLU A 692 13.77 -16.98 -8.70
CA GLU A 692 12.54 -17.64 -8.25
C GLU A 692 11.93 -18.57 -9.30
N THR A 693 12.07 -18.21 -10.57
CA THR A 693 11.67 -19.05 -11.71
C THR A 693 12.57 -20.29 -11.80
N GLU A 694 13.90 -20.12 -11.77
CA GLU A 694 14.86 -21.22 -11.78
C GLU A 694 14.70 -22.16 -10.58
N TRP A 695 14.53 -21.60 -9.38
CA TRP A 695 14.32 -22.38 -8.16
C TRP A 695 13.02 -23.17 -8.20
N SER A 696 11.96 -22.60 -8.77
CA SER A 696 10.70 -23.31 -8.96
C SER A 696 10.86 -24.50 -9.91
N GLN A 697 11.56 -24.30 -11.04
CA GLN A 697 11.87 -25.38 -11.97
C GLN A 697 12.68 -26.49 -11.31
N ARG A 698 13.78 -26.14 -10.60
CA ARG A 698 14.63 -27.12 -9.88
C ARG A 698 13.88 -27.86 -8.78
N PHE A 699 12.99 -27.18 -8.06
CA PHE A 699 12.10 -27.82 -7.09
C PHE A 699 11.24 -28.88 -7.77
N PHE A 700 10.63 -28.56 -8.92
CA PHE A 700 9.83 -29.51 -9.67
C PHE A 700 10.67 -30.66 -10.22
N SER A 701 11.89 -30.42 -10.73
CA SER A 701 12.82 -31.48 -11.14
C SER A 701 13.10 -32.45 -10.00
N THR A 702 13.42 -31.93 -8.81
CA THR A 702 13.66 -32.75 -7.61
C THR A 702 12.44 -33.61 -7.25
N ARG A 703 11.22 -33.08 -7.44
CA ARG A 703 9.98 -33.85 -7.25
C ARG A 703 9.79 -34.91 -8.33
N VAL A 704 10.13 -34.63 -9.58
CA VAL A 704 10.11 -35.61 -10.67
C VAL A 704 11.06 -36.76 -10.36
N ASP A 705 12.29 -36.46 -9.93
CA ASP A 705 13.29 -37.48 -9.58
C ASP A 705 12.83 -38.35 -8.40
N PHE A 706 12.29 -37.71 -7.36
CA PHE A 706 11.70 -38.40 -6.22
C PHE A 706 10.62 -39.41 -6.62
N TRP A 707 9.66 -39.00 -7.46
CA TRP A 707 8.58 -39.88 -7.90
C TRP A 707 9.05 -40.93 -8.92
N SER A 708 10.06 -40.61 -9.72
CA SER A 708 10.63 -41.54 -10.70
C SER A 708 11.38 -42.68 -10.01
N GLY A 709 12.17 -42.36 -8.97
CA GLY A 709 12.81 -43.36 -8.11
C GLY A 709 11.79 -44.29 -7.45
N ARG A 710 10.70 -43.74 -6.91
CA ARG A 710 9.60 -44.55 -6.34
C ARG A 710 8.86 -45.40 -7.37
N SER A 711 8.71 -44.90 -8.60
CA SER A 711 8.12 -45.69 -9.68
C SER A 711 9.00 -46.91 -10.02
N ALA A 712 10.32 -46.71 -10.08
CA ALA A 712 11.29 -47.79 -10.30
C ALA A 712 11.29 -48.82 -9.16
N GLU A 713 11.29 -48.36 -7.90
CA GLU A 713 11.21 -49.23 -6.71
C GLU A 713 9.90 -50.04 -6.68
N ALA A 714 8.77 -49.39 -6.99
CA ALA A 714 7.47 -50.04 -7.07
C ALA A 714 7.40 -51.08 -8.20
N ALA A 715 8.05 -50.81 -9.34
CA ALA A 715 8.15 -51.77 -10.44
C ALA A 715 9.00 -52.99 -10.04
N ALA A 716 10.13 -52.77 -9.36
CA ALA A 716 11.01 -53.84 -8.88
C ALA A 716 10.34 -54.74 -7.82
N THR A 717 9.49 -54.17 -6.97
CA THR A 717 8.74 -54.91 -5.93
C THR A 717 7.41 -55.51 -6.43
N GLY A 718 7.06 -55.32 -7.71
CA GLY A 718 5.82 -55.83 -8.31
C GLY A 718 4.55 -55.07 -7.90
N SER A 719 4.67 -53.89 -7.28
CA SER A 719 3.54 -53.07 -6.84
C SER A 719 3.00 -52.19 -7.97
N ALA A 720 2.21 -52.79 -8.88
CA ALA A 720 1.65 -52.10 -10.04
C ALA A 720 0.86 -50.82 -9.69
N ARG A 721 0.11 -50.82 -8.58
CA ARG A 721 -0.66 -49.65 -8.14
C ARG A 721 0.23 -48.46 -7.77
N MET A 722 1.34 -48.73 -7.07
CA MET A 722 2.29 -47.69 -6.66
C MET A 722 3.09 -47.16 -7.86
N ALA A 723 3.47 -48.03 -8.78
CA ALA A 723 4.14 -47.64 -10.03
C ALA A 723 3.23 -46.68 -10.84
N CYS A 724 1.97 -47.08 -11.09
CA CYS A 724 1.01 -46.23 -11.81
C CYS A 724 0.78 -44.87 -11.14
N TYR A 725 0.65 -44.85 -9.81
CA TYR A 725 0.44 -43.60 -9.08
C TYR A 725 1.68 -42.70 -9.14
N SER A 726 2.87 -43.26 -8.95
CA SER A 726 4.14 -42.52 -8.98
C SER A 726 4.39 -41.93 -10.37
N THR A 727 4.18 -42.71 -11.44
CA THR A 727 4.27 -42.22 -12.83
C THR A 727 3.29 -41.06 -13.10
N ARG A 728 2.07 -41.14 -12.57
CA ARG A 728 1.11 -40.01 -12.66
C ARG A 728 1.62 -38.77 -11.92
N GLN A 729 2.25 -38.92 -10.75
CA GLN A 729 2.87 -37.80 -10.03
C GLN A 729 4.05 -37.21 -10.82
N CYS A 730 4.92 -38.04 -11.40
CA CYS A 730 6.00 -37.59 -12.29
C CYS A 730 5.44 -36.69 -13.40
N HIS A 731 4.41 -37.17 -14.11
CA HIS A 731 3.81 -36.41 -15.21
C HIS A 731 3.24 -35.07 -14.74
N MET A 732 2.59 -35.02 -13.58
CA MET A 732 2.08 -33.77 -13.01
C MET A 732 3.21 -32.77 -12.72
N TYR A 733 4.31 -33.21 -12.10
CA TYR A 733 5.43 -32.31 -11.81
C TYR A 733 6.21 -31.90 -13.08
N GLN A 734 6.31 -32.77 -14.09
CA GLN A 734 6.84 -32.42 -15.42
C GLN A 734 6.01 -31.33 -16.09
N GLN A 735 4.68 -31.43 -16.02
CA GLN A 735 3.80 -30.38 -16.53
C GLN A 735 4.01 -29.05 -15.78
N LEU A 736 4.07 -29.09 -14.44
CA LEU A 736 4.35 -27.89 -13.64
C LEU A 736 5.71 -27.27 -13.99
N GLN A 737 6.73 -28.10 -14.21
CA GLN A 737 8.05 -27.67 -14.64
C GLN A 737 8.00 -26.99 -16.01
N SER A 738 7.26 -27.54 -16.98
CA SER A 738 7.15 -26.97 -18.33
C SER A 738 6.39 -25.63 -18.41
N LEU A 739 5.61 -25.32 -17.37
CA LEU A 739 4.85 -24.06 -17.30
C LEU A 739 5.69 -22.90 -16.75
N CYS A 740 6.71 -23.20 -15.94
CA CYS A 740 7.67 -22.23 -15.41
C CYS A 740 8.75 -21.95 -16.44
#